data_AF-A0A150T8I0-F1
#
_entry.id   AF-A0A150T8I0-F1
#
_cell.length_a   1.000
_cell.length_b   1.000
_cell.length_c   1.000
_cell.angle_alpha   90.00
_cell.angle_beta   90.00
_cell.angle_gamma   90.00
#
_symmetry.space_group_name_H-M   'P 1'
#
loop_
_entity.id
_entity.type
_entity.pdbx_description
1 polymer ?
#
loop_
_entity_poly.entity_id
_entity_poly.type
_entity_poly.pdbx_seq_one_letter_code
_entity_poly.pdbx_strand_id
1 'polypeptide(L)'
;MARTAPVPNIPAIPGMNPGVFVMGGGGAGGGSGARGGKGSKNRQGADGKSGGEDAEGGGKSACATPGKDGGGCPQHHGGSRSGAASHGDPIDVVTGRVFTAPIVDLALPGPMPLELARSYATSIRDRDIGLGYGWTHTFAWEVELRRSGAVVWTEDGLDVAFGAVERDTGVLGPHGWVLHRHEEGFALDVPDGTRRIFELDMDDPLRRRFRLTAVEDRAGNRIQLVYGKAALARIVDCVGRTIRVLTTREGRIAALEIVCPSGRVVRAARYDHDKAGRLIRVTDADGHATTYAYDDDHRLVSYRLPTGLVFHFRYDQAGRGVETWGEHESGVDPCLADDLPELLMDGATKARGIHHVKVDYGPHGYSEVVDAACVFRHFGNEHGKTDKSVANGRVFSRTYDSRGHLTSYTDALGATTRWERDLFGNETRVIDALGRETRIERLPNGDITRIIDAGGGETEISAGQNALVLKDPTGALFEVRYDGRGLPVETVAPNGRRRIYRYDDHGNAVEASDERSVLWQATYDELGRCTSLRDEGGALTRYAYSDKGLLLAIEEPGGLTSRFAYDGLGNLIEATDPGGRRTVLVRGGTGSLADARLPDGTTVRLRYDRKERLIRVHNARGETYAVELSPTGVKRRERMFDGREIRYEHDLADRVVGVTLPGGDEVLLERDLLGRIVKRTRADGSEELFEYDFRDDLIAAETAAGRVELTRNAAGWITRERQIVDGATFEVTVDRDVVGMPVRHRTSLGHSAEWRRDYAGRAFKLLLDGTDEAEVRLDAAGREIERVLSQGGRVLFRYDEAGRLVEKRVTAPRLARVAGPGEPDWVGALDPSVTVHQRLGYNASSELSVLWDARRGATRYSYDALGQLLAAVPDGARGELFAYL
;
A
#
# COMPACT_ATOMS: atom_id res chain seq x y z
N MET A 1 -4.05 26.26 22.10
CA MET A 1 -3.60 25.17 21.22
C MET A 1 -4.25 23.88 21.68
N ALA A 2 -5.48 23.62 21.21
CA ALA A 2 -6.21 22.40 21.54
C ALA A 2 -5.53 21.21 20.87
N ARG A 3 -5.25 20.18 21.66
CA ARG A 3 -4.71 18.89 21.23
C ARG A 3 -5.75 18.27 20.29
N THR A 4 -5.34 17.91 19.08
CA THR A 4 -6.07 16.93 18.28
C THR A 4 -6.36 15.73 19.18
N ALA A 5 -7.64 15.44 19.40
CA ALA A 5 -8.05 14.26 20.15
C ALA A 5 -7.35 13.03 19.53
N PRO A 6 -6.82 12.11 20.35
CA PRO A 6 -6.21 10.89 19.83
C PRO A 6 -7.31 10.13 19.08
N VAL A 7 -7.15 9.99 17.76
CA VAL A 7 -7.69 8.82 17.07
C VAL A 7 -7.16 7.62 17.87
N PRO A 8 -8.01 6.66 18.28
CA PRO A 8 -7.52 5.50 19.02
C PRO A 8 -6.35 4.90 18.26
N ASN A 9 -5.25 4.62 18.98
CA ASN A 9 -4.17 3.79 18.46
C ASN A 9 -4.80 2.44 18.10
N ILE A 10 -5.23 2.29 16.85
CA ILE A 10 -5.51 0.99 16.28
C ILE A 10 -4.14 0.32 16.21
N PRO A 11 -3.92 -0.80 16.95
CA PRO A 11 -2.69 -1.56 16.83
C PRO A 11 -2.47 -1.87 15.35
N ALA A 12 -1.26 -1.63 14.85
CA ALA A 12 -0.91 -2.06 13.50
C ALA A 12 -1.23 -3.55 13.38
N ILE A 13 -2.13 -3.92 12.46
CA ILE A 13 -2.49 -5.31 12.19
C ILE A 13 -1.23 -5.98 11.61
N PRO A 14 -0.56 -6.89 12.33
CA PRO A 14 0.57 -7.64 11.82
C PRO A 14 0.00 -8.80 11.01
N GLY A 15 -0.17 -8.59 9.70
CA GLY A 15 -0.61 -9.59 8.73
C GLY A 15 0.35 -9.76 7.55
N MET A 16 1.58 -9.23 7.65
CA MET A 16 2.57 -9.39 6.60
C MET A 16 3.02 -10.85 6.49
N ASN A 17 2.86 -11.44 5.31
CA ASN A 17 3.71 -12.54 4.89
C ASN A 17 5.16 -12.01 4.89
N PRO A 18 6.08 -12.54 5.72
CA PRO A 18 7.48 -12.07 5.77
C PRO A 18 8.27 -12.32 4.46
N GLY A 19 7.63 -12.86 3.42
CA GLY A 19 8.25 -13.23 2.14
C GLY A 19 8.25 -12.20 1.02
N VAL A 20 7.68 -11.00 1.16
CA VAL A 20 7.70 -10.01 0.06
C VAL A 20 8.94 -9.12 0.16
N PHE A 21 9.96 -9.44 -0.63
CA PHE A 21 11.10 -8.56 -0.88
C PHE A 21 10.66 -7.31 -1.64
N VAL A 22 10.79 -6.16 -0.98
CA VAL A 22 10.91 -4.86 -1.65
C VAL A 22 12.40 -4.61 -1.84
N MET A 23 12.88 -4.80 -3.08
CA MET A 23 14.15 -4.20 -3.52
C MET A 23 13.91 -2.69 -3.70
N GLY A 24 13.81 -2.00 -2.57
CA GLY A 24 13.89 -0.55 -2.46
C GLY A 24 15.12 -0.25 -1.61
N GLY A 25 16.19 0.23 -2.25
CA GLY A 25 17.33 0.76 -1.54
C GLY A 25 16.91 1.93 -0.65
N GLY A 26 16.89 1.70 0.66
CA GLY A 26 16.58 2.71 1.67
C GLY A 26 16.78 2.09 3.05
N GLY A 27 17.95 2.33 3.64
CA GLY A 27 18.43 1.64 4.84
C GLY A 27 17.48 1.69 6.03
N ALA A 28 17.02 0.50 6.46
CA ALA A 28 16.51 0.30 7.81
C ALA A 28 17.70 0.18 8.78
N GLY A 29 18.09 1.32 9.35
CA GLY A 29 18.90 1.40 10.56
C GLY A 29 18.04 1.95 11.69
N GLY A 30 17.41 1.05 12.46
CA GLY A 30 16.68 1.41 13.68
C GLY A 30 17.61 1.96 14.76
N GLY A 31 17.10 2.96 15.49
CA GLY A 31 17.72 3.54 16.67
C GLY A 31 16.65 4.28 17.49
N SER A 32 16.01 3.55 18.39
CA SER A 32 15.14 4.07 19.43
C SER A 32 15.87 5.08 20.32
N GLY A 33 15.27 6.25 20.55
CA GLY A 33 15.53 7.06 21.75
C GLY A 33 15.73 8.56 21.53
N ALA A 34 14.63 9.32 21.46
CA ALA A 34 14.54 10.63 22.11
C ALA A 34 13.07 11.06 22.21
N ARG A 35 12.56 11.18 23.44
CA ARG A 35 11.27 11.84 23.74
C ARG A 35 11.45 13.36 23.65
N GLY A 36 10.49 14.03 23.01
CA GLY A 36 10.08 15.38 23.39
C GLY A 36 10.49 16.51 22.45
N GLY A 37 9.72 16.71 21.37
CA GLY A 37 9.75 17.92 20.55
C GLY A 37 8.62 17.89 19.53
N LYS A 38 7.45 18.46 19.88
CA LYS A 38 6.31 18.58 18.96
C LYS A 38 6.61 19.66 17.92
N GLY A 39 6.90 19.24 16.70
CA GLY A 39 6.95 20.07 15.50
C GLY A 39 6.54 19.24 14.29
N SER A 40 5.36 19.51 13.75
CA SER A 40 4.80 18.86 12.57
C SER A 40 5.66 19.13 11.32
N LYS A 41 6.27 18.10 10.75
CA LYS A 41 6.73 18.10 9.35
C LYS A 41 5.85 17.14 8.55
N ASN A 42 4.98 17.72 7.75
CA ASN A 42 4.29 17.07 6.65
C ASN A 42 5.26 16.90 5.46
N ARG A 43 5.05 15.78 4.74
CA ARG A 43 5.17 15.56 3.28
C ARG A 43 6.50 15.10 2.65
N GLN A 44 6.29 14.03 1.86
CA GLN A 44 6.89 13.62 0.56
C GLN A 44 8.05 12.61 0.56
N GLY A 45 7.81 11.49 -0.15
CA GLY A 45 8.83 10.61 -0.74
C GLY A 45 8.95 9.22 -0.12
N ALA A 46 8.29 8.21 -0.71
CA ALA A 46 8.86 6.90 -1.06
C ALA A 46 7.76 5.99 -1.64
N ASP A 47 8.04 5.46 -2.82
CA ASP A 47 7.16 4.68 -3.69
C ASP A 47 6.66 3.37 -3.05
N GLY A 48 5.35 3.18 -2.97
CA GLY A 48 4.73 1.98 -2.42
C GLY A 48 3.99 1.17 -3.47
N LYS A 49 4.66 0.16 -4.06
CA LYS A 49 4.07 -0.95 -4.84
C LYS A 49 3.97 -2.25 -4.01
N SER A 50 3.55 -2.14 -2.76
CA SER A 50 3.35 -3.29 -1.87
C SER A 50 2.07 -3.08 -1.06
N GLY A 51 0.93 -3.21 -1.74
CA GLY A 51 -0.33 -3.47 -1.03
C GLY A 51 -0.25 -4.88 -0.46
N GLY A 52 -0.37 -5.02 0.85
CA GLY A 52 -0.72 -6.31 1.45
C GLY A 52 -2.10 -6.73 0.95
N GLU A 53 -2.23 -8.01 0.60
CA GLU A 53 -3.51 -8.69 0.50
C GLU A 53 -4.26 -8.51 1.84
N ASP A 54 -5.58 -8.29 1.77
CA ASP A 54 -6.51 -7.98 2.87
C ASP A 54 -6.80 -6.50 3.21
N ALA A 55 -6.53 -5.58 2.28
CA ALA A 55 -7.26 -4.30 2.23
C ALA A 55 -8.06 -4.18 0.92
N GLU A 56 -9.22 -4.84 0.84
CA GLU A 56 -10.32 -4.32 0.03
C GLU A 56 -10.79 -3.00 0.67
N GLY A 57 -10.05 -1.92 0.40
CA GLY A 57 -10.23 -0.66 1.09
C GLY A 57 -9.13 0.35 0.81
N GLY A 58 -9.16 0.95 -0.38
CA GLY A 58 -8.68 2.33 -0.59
C GLY A 58 -7.19 2.62 -0.27
N GLY A 59 -6.25 1.88 -0.85
CA GLY A 59 -4.82 2.23 -0.82
C GLY A 59 -4.45 3.31 -1.84
N LYS A 60 -4.62 4.59 -1.47
CA LYS A 60 -4.20 5.78 -2.24
C LYS A 60 -2.71 6.06 -2.00
N SER A 61 -1.83 5.77 -2.96
CA SER A 61 -0.42 6.21 -2.95
C SER A 61 -0.14 7.30 -3.98
N ALA A 62 0.30 8.45 -3.46
CA ALA A 62 1.23 9.45 -4.02
C ALA A 62 1.01 10.11 -5.39
N CYS A 63 -0.11 9.90 -6.10
CA CYS A 63 -0.56 10.85 -7.11
C CYS A 63 -1.73 11.65 -6.53
N ALA A 64 -1.49 12.90 -6.15
CA ALA A 64 -2.51 13.81 -5.64
C ALA A 64 -3.41 14.31 -6.79
N THR A 65 -4.13 13.39 -7.43
CA THR A 65 -5.43 13.63 -8.07
C THR A 65 -6.08 12.25 -8.27
N PRO A 66 -7.12 11.91 -7.50
CA PRO A 66 -7.69 10.56 -7.50
C PRO A 66 -8.25 10.16 -8.87
N GLY A 67 -7.77 9.03 -9.40
CA GLY A 67 -8.41 8.24 -10.45
C GLY A 67 -9.74 7.59 -10.02
N LYS A 68 -10.61 8.31 -9.31
CA LYS A 68 -12.06 8.02 -9.22
C LYS A 68 -12.92 9.12 -9.86
N ASP A 69 -12.28 10.20 -10.33
CA ASP A 69 -12.91 11.42 -10.84
C ASP A 69 -12.44 11.72 -12.28
N GLY A 70 -12.49 10.73 -13.16
CA GLY A 70 -12.37 10.95 -14.62
C GLY A 70 -11.02 11.33 -15.20
N GLY A 71 -10.03 11.66 -14.37
CA GLY A 71 -8.71 12.07 -14.84
C GLY A 71 -7.96 10.95 -15.58
N GLY A 72 -8.29 9.67 -15.38
CA GLY A 72 -7.41 8.57 -15.78
C GLY A 72 -6.07 8.65 -15.04
N CYS A 73 -5.62 7.55 -14.44
CA CYS A 73 -4.31 7.58 -13.77
C CYS A 73 -3.19 7.69 -14.83
N PRO A 74 -2.30 8.70 -14.78
CA PRO A 74 -1.13 8.75 -15.67
C PRO A 74 -0.12 7.62 -15.37
N GLN A 75 -0.29 6.93 -14.24
CA GLN A 75 0.66 5.94 -13.69
C GLN A 75 0.44 4.49 -14.18
N HIS A 76 -0.57 4.20 -15.00
CA HIS A 76 -0.60 2.91 -15.69
C HIS A 76 0.39 2.95 -16.86
N HIS A 77 1.67 2.86 -16.50
CA HIS A 77 2.80 2.77 -17.41
C HIS A 77 2.69 1.50 -18.26
N GLY A 78 2.46 1.63 -19.57
CA GLY A 78 2.58 0.56 -20.57
C GLY A 78 1.41 -0.43 -20.74
N GLY A 79 0.47 -0.54 -19.80
CA GLY A 79 -0.61 -1.54 -19.86
C GLY A 79 -1.79 -1.18 -20.78
N SER A 80 -2.59 -2.18 -21.15
CA SER A 80 -3.83 -2.02 -21.95
C SER A 80 -4.80 -0.99 -21.37
N ARG A 81 -4.81 -0.83 -20.04
CA ARG A 81 -5.67 0.11 -19.29
C ARG A 81 -5.12 1.55 -19.19
N SER A 82 -3.93 1.84 -19.71
CA SER A 82 -3.38 3.20 -19.74
C SER A 82 -4.27 4.14 -20.55
N GLY A 83 -4.73 5.25 -19.96
CA GLY A 83 -5.62 6.20 -20.64
C GLY A 83 -7.11 5.86 -20.67
N ALA A 84 -7.51 4.73 -20.06
CA ALA A 84 -8.92 4.42 -19.81
C ALA A 84 -9.50 5.36 -18.73
N ALA A 85 -10.76 5.77 -18.90
CA ALA A 85 -11.46 6.63 -17.97
C ALA A 85 -12.82 6.02 -17.60
N SER A 86 -13.08 5.93 -16.30
CA SER A 86 -14.34 5.42 -15.76
C SER A 86 -14.81 6.25 -14.57
N HIS A 87 -16.12 6.22 -14.31
CA HIS A 87 -16.73 6.87 -13.14
C HIS A 87 -17.78 5.97 -12.50
N GLY A 88 -18.08 6.26 -11.23
CA GLY A 88 -19.03 5.49 -10.42
C GLY A 88 -18.46 4.12 -10.09
N ASP A 89 -19.30 3.10 -10.18
CA ASP A 89 -18.90 1.71 -10.04
C ASP A 89 -19.15 0.96 -11.35
N PRO A 90 -18.11 0.63 -12.13
CA PRO A 90 -17.68 1.63 -13.10
C PRO A 90 -18.39 1.57 -14.46
N ILE A 91 -18.68 2.76 -14.98
CA ILE A 91 -19.01 3.00 -16.39
C ILE A 91 -17.76 3.53 -17.09
N ASP A 92 -17.32 2.86 -18.15
CA ASP A 92 -16.33 3.41 -19.09
C ASP A 92 -16.95 4.60 -19.83
N VAL A 93 -16.38 5.79 -19.64
CA VAL A 93 -17.01 7.02 -20.12
C VAL A 93 -16.83 7.26 -21.60
N VAL A 94 -15.96 6.51 -22.28
CA VAL A 94 -15.76 6.61 -23.72
C VAL A 94 -16.71 5.66 -24.46
N THR A 95 -16.81 4.42 -23.98
CA THR A 95 -17.54 3.33 -24.66
C THR A 95 -18.94 3.08 -24.11
N GLY A 96 -19.21 3.48 -22.86
CA GLY A 96 -20.43 3.13 -22.14
C GLY A 96 -20.51 1.68 -21.67
N ARG A 97 -19.39 0.97 -21.71
CA ARG A 97 -19.27 -0.34 -21.09
C ARG A 97 -19.42 -0.21 -19.57
N VAL A 98 -20.46 -0.81 -19.01
CA VAL A 98 -20.52 -1.14 -17.57
C VAL A 98 -19.65 -2.35 -17.30
N PHE A 99 -18.81 -2.27 -16.28
CA PHE A 99 -18.00 -3.37 -15.77
C PHE A 99 -17.88 -3.31 -14.25
N THR A 100 -17.50 -4.40 -13.61
CA THR A 100 -17.16 -4.40 -12.18
C THR A 100 -15.65 -4.42 -12.01
N ALA A 101 -15.17 -3.86 -10.89
CA ALA A 101 -13.81 -4.17 -10.45
C ALA A 101 -13.63 -5.70 -10.32
N PRO A 102 -12.45 -6.25 -10.60
CA PRO A 102 -12.16 -7.65 -10.30
C PRO A 102 -12.40 -7.94 -8.82
N ILE A 103 -13.16 -9.00 -8.53
CA ILE A 103 -13.46 -9.49 -7.19
C ILE A 103 -12.75 -10.82 -7.01
N VAL A 104 -11.82 -10.90 -6.06
CA VAL A 104 -11.03 -12.10 -5.79
C VAL A 104 -11.89 -13.11 -5.04
N ASP A 105 -12.19 -14.24 -5.69
CA ASP A 105 -12.95 -15.33 -5.07
C ASP A 105 -12.05 -16.42 -4.48
N LEU A 106 -10.80 -16.53 -4.96
CA LEU A 106 -9.80 -17.47 -4.48
C LEU A 106 -8.40 -16.91 -4.73
N ALA A 107 -7.57 -16.89 -3.68
CA ALA A 107 -6.15 -16.53 -3.76
C ALA A 107 -5.31 -17.54 -2.97
N LEU A 108 -4.19 -17.95 -3.56
CA LEU A 108 -3.24 -18.87 -2.96
C LEU A 108 -1.79 -18.39 -3.21
N PRO A 109 -0.98 -18.19 -2.16
CA PRO A 109 0.39 -17.69 -2.29
C PRO A 109 1.32 -18.79 -2.80
N GLY A 110 2.35 -18.43 -3.56
CA GLY A 110 3.38 -19.35 -4.04
C GLY A 110 4.40 -18.60 -4.90
N PRO A 111 5.43 -19.29 -5.47
CA PRO A 111 6.38 -18.69 -6.39
C PRO A 111 5.69 -17.97 -7.56
N MET A 112 4.60 -18.56 -8.06
CA MET A 112 3.65 -17.95 -8.97
C MET A 112 2.27 -17.98 -8.29
N PRO A 113 1.82 -16.88 -7.66
CA PRO A 113 0.55 -16.84 -6.95
C PRO A 113 -0.62 -17.20 -7.87
N LEU A 114 -1.56 -17.98 -7.35
CA LEU A 114 -2.79 -18.30 -8.04
C LEU A 114 -3.89 -17.38 -7.51
N GLU A 115 -4.42 -16.53 -8.38
CA GLU A 115 -5.58 -15.68 -8.10
C GLU A 115 -6.68 -15.96 -9.13
N LEU A 116 -7.88 -16.27 -8.66
CA LEU A 116 -9.09 -16.28 -9.48
C LEU A 116 -9.96 -15.12 -9.04
N ALA A 117 -9.89 -14.05 -9.83
CA ALA A 117 -10.77 -12.90 -9.71
C ALA A 117 -11.80 -12.95 -10.83
N ARG A 118 -13.06 -12.68 -10.49
CA ARG A 118 -14.14 -12.55 -11.46
C ARG A 118 -14.46 -11.08 -11.70
N SER A 119 -14.90 -10.78 -12.92
CA SER A 119 -15.43 -9.46 -13.26
C SER A 119 -16.58 -9.60 -14.23
N TYR A 120 -17.47 -8.62 -14.20
CA TYR A 120 -18.56 -8.51 -15.15
C TYR A 120 -18.23 -7.45 -16.19
N ALA A 121 -18.68 -7.64 -17.44
CA ALA A 121 -18.63 -6.62 -18.46
C ALA A 121 -19.78 -6.74 -19.48
N THR A 122 -20.45 -5.63 -19.72
CA THR A 122 -21.56 -5.55 -20.70
C THR A 122 -21.14 -5.83 -22.15
N SER A 123 -19.85 -5.66 -22.49
CA SER A 123 -19.31 -5.98 -23.81
C SER A 123 -19.30 -7.49 -24.12
N ILE A 124 -19.40 -8.34 -23.10
CA ILE A 124 -19.43 -9.81 -23.22
C ILE A 124 -20.74 -10.41 -22.70
N ARG A 125 -21.81 -9.62 -22.60
CA ARG A 125 -23.12 -10.07 -22.10
C ARG A 125 -23.70 -11.29 -22.82
N ASP A 126 -23.31 -11.52 -24.07
CA ASP A 126 -23.74 -12.66 -24.88
C ASP A 126 -22.78 -13.86 -24.81
N ARG A 127 -21.67 -13.75 -24.08
CA ARG A 127 -20.69 -14.82 -23.87
C ARG A 127 -20.84 -15.42 -22.47
N ASP A 128 -20.80 -16.75 -22.42
CA ASP A 128 -20.74 -17.54 -21.19
C ASP A 128 -19.44 -18.35 -21.21
N ILE A 129 -18.49 -17.97 -20.34
CA ILE A 129 -17.19 -18.63 -20.19
C ILE A 129 -17.19 -19.65 -19.03
N GLY A 130 -18.37 -19.94 -18.46
CA GLY A 130 -18.55 -20.90 -17.37
C GLY A 130 -19.02 -20.27 -16.07
N LEU A 131 -18.91 -18.96 -15.88
CA LEU A 131 -19.49 -18.25 -14.73
C LEU A 131 -20.91 -17.71 -15.01
N GLY A 132 -21.44 -17.89 -16.22
CA GLY A 132 -22.68 -17.28 -16.68
C GLY A 132 -22.45 -16.06 -17.57
N TYR A 133 -23.53 -15.63 -18.23
CA TYR A 133 -23.49 -14.58 -19.24
C TYR A 133 -22.96 -13.23 -18.72
N GLY A 134 -22.01 -12.65 -19.45
CA GLY A 134 -21.41 -11.35 -19.12
C GLY A 134 -20.30 -11.39 -18.06
N TRP A 135 -20.04 -12.55 -17.44
CA TRP A 135 -18.96 -12.73 -16.49
C TRP A 135 -17.71 -13.29 -17.14
N THR A 136 -16.56 -12.89 -16.62
CA THR A 136 -15.23 -13.36 -16.97
C THR A 136 -14.40 -13.57 -15.70
N HIS A 137 -13.23 -14.19 -15.82
CA HIS A 137 -12.31 -14.40 -14.72
C HIS A 137 -10.84 -14.40 -15.17
N THR A 138 -9.89 -14.37 -14.24
CA THR A 138 -8.42 -14.35 -14.50
C THR A 138 -7.98 -15.35 -15.57
N PHE A 139 -8.51 -16.58 -15.54
CA PHE A 139 -8.17 -17.64 -16.50
C PHE A 139 -9.08 -17.73 -17.75
N ALA A 140 -9.92 -16.75 -18.03
CA ALA A 140 -10.90 -16.80 -19.12
C ALA A 140 -10.30 -16.47 -20.50
N TRP A 141 -8.98 -16.54 -20.63
CA TRP A 141 -8.26 -16.28 -21.87
C TRP A 141 -8.58 -17.35 -22.91
N GLU A 142 -8.71 -16.93 -24.16
CA GLU A 142 -9.04 -17.81 -25.28
C GLU A 142 -8.49 -17.26 -26.59
N VAL A 143 -8.09 -18.15 -27.50
CA VAL A 143 -7.80 -17.79 -28.89
C VAL A 143 -8.92 -18.29 -29.78
N GLU A 144 -9.46 -17.40 -30.61
CA GLU A 144 -10.52 -17.69 -31.57
C GLU A 144 -10.00 -17.41 -33.00
N LEU A 145 -10.12 -18.39 -33.89
CA LEU A 145 -9.81 -18.24 -35.31
C LEU A 145 -11.04 -17.74 -36.07
N ARG A 146 -11.01 -16.47 -36.48
CA ARG A 146 -12.00 -15.84 -37.35
C ARG A 146 -11.52 -15.82 -38.81
N ARG A 147 -12.41 -15.44 -39.74
CA ARG A 147 -12.04 -15.25 -41.15
C ARG A 147 -10.95 -14.18 -41.34
N SER A 148 -10.91 -13.19 -40.46
CA SER A 148 -9.93 -12.09 -40.45
C SER A 148 -8.60 -12.45 -39.76
N GLY A 149 -8.49 -13.64 -39.17
CA GLY A 149 -7.30 -14.07 -38.43
C GLY A 149 -7.59 -14.50 -36.99
N ALA A 150 -6.53 -14.64 -36.20
CA ALA A 150 -6.58 -14.97 -34.79
C ALA A 150 -7.01 -13.76 -33.95
N VAL A 151 -7.85 -14.02 -32.96
CA VAL A 151 -8.32 -13.06 -31.97
C VAL A 151 -8.07 -13.63 -30.58
N VAL A 152 -7.47 -12.85 -29.71
CA VAL A 152 -7.23 -13.22 -28.31
C VAL A 152 -8.29 -12.54 -27.45
N TRP A 153 -9.05 -13.33 -26.72
CA TRP A 153 -9.93 -12.86 -25.66
C TRP A 153 -9.15 -12.75 -24.34
N THR A 154 -9.31 -11.62 -23.67
CA THR A 154 -8.61 -11.30 -22.42
C THR A 154 -9.46 -11.63 -21.20
N GLU A 155 -8.83 -11.66 -20.02
CA GLU A 155 -9.53 -11.78 -18.73
C GLU A 155 -10.55 -10.66 -18.49
N ASP A 156 -10.39 -9.49 -19.11
CA ASP A 156 -11.31 -8.35 -19.02
C ASP A 156 -12.48 -8.47 -20.01
N GLY A 157 -12.60 -9.58 -20.74
CA GLY A 157 -13.62 -9.76 -21.76
C GLY A 157 -13.45 -8.83 -22.97
N LEU A 158 -12.22 -8.42 -23.28
CA LEU A 158 -11.90 -7.68 -24.50
C LEU A 158 -11.37 -8.65 -25.55
N ASP A 159 -11.70 -8.41 -26.83
CA ASP A 159 -11.11 -9.15 -27.94
C ASP A 159 -10.01 -8.32 -28.63
N VAL A 160 -8.85 -8.94 -28.83
CA VAL A 160 -7.66 -8.30 -29.39
C VAL A 160 -7.28 -9.03 -30.67
N ALA A 161 -7.34 -8.34 -31.80
CA ALA A 161 -7.06 -8.93 -33.10
C ALA A 161 -5.55 -9.00 -33.39
N PHE A 162 -5.07 -10.18 -33.82
CA PHE A 162 -3.68 -10.42 -34.25
C PHE A 162 -3.55 -10.64 -35.76
N GLY A 163 -4.66 -10.81 -36.47
CA GLY A 163 -4.63 -11.11 -37.91
C GLY A 163 -4.13 -12.53 -38.19
N ALA A 164 -3.57 -12.76 -39.38
CA ALA A 164 -3.09 -14.08 -39.77
C ALA A 164 -1.79 -14.41 -39.01
N VAL A 165 -1.81 -15.53 -38.26
CA VAL A 165 -0.62 -16.11 -37.62
C VAL A 165 -0.29 -17.41 -38.32
N GLU A 166 0.83 -17.43 -39.04
CA GLU A 166 1.32 -18.63 -39.74
C GLU A 166 1.84 -19.65 -38.73
N ARG A 167 1.84 -20.93 -39.11
CA ARG A 167 2.37 -21.99 -38.23
C ARG A 167 3.85 -21.76 -37.97
N ASP A 168 4.27 -22.04 -36.74
CA ASP A 168 5.65 -21.91 -36.25
C ASP A 168 6.20 -20.48 -36.32
N THR A 169 5.31 -19.49 -36.36
CA THR A 169 5.64 -18.07 -36.32
C THR A 169 5.04 -17.39 -35.09
N GLY A 170 5.56 -16.22 -34.75
CA GLY A 170 5.02 -15.31 -33.74
C GLY A 170 4.66 -13.96 -34.36
N VAL A 171 3.49 -13.44 -34.04
CA VAL A 171 3.04 -12.11 -34.46
C VAL A 171 2.97 -11.18 -33.26
N LEU A 172 3.68 -10.06 -33.34
CA LEU A 172 3.57 -8.98 -32.37
C LEU A 172 2.25 -8.23 -32.56
N GLY A 173 1.38 -8.30 -31.57
CA GLY A 173 0.10 -7.61 -31.52
C GLY A 173 0.12 -6.32 -30.69
N PRO A 174 -1.08 -5.81 -30.34
CA PRO A 174 -1.22 -4.69 -29.42
C PRO A 174 -0.63 -4.96 -28.04
N HIS A 175 -0.35 -3.91 -27.27
CA HIS A 175 0.13 -3.99 -25.87
C HIS A 175 1.43 -4.79 -25.68
N GLY A 176 2.22 -4.96 -26.74
CA GLY A 176 3.50 -5.69 -26.70
C GLY A 176 3.36 -7.20 -26.61
N TRP A 177 2.18 -7.75 -26.89
CA TRP A 177 1.95 -9.19 -26.80
C TRP A 177 2.45 -9.92 -28.06
N VAL A 178 3.03 -11.11 -27.90
CA VAL A 178 3.46 -11.94 -29.03
C VAL A 178 2.65 -13.23 -29.05
N LEU A 179 1.81 -13.40 -30.08
CA LEU A 179 1.03 -14.61 -30.27
C LEU A 179 1.77 -15.56 -31.19
N HIS A 180 2.19 -16.69 -30.65
CA HIS A 180 2.81 -17.81 -31.34
C HIS A 180 1.78 -18.84 -31.74
N ARG A 181 1.92 -19.40 -32.94
CA ARG A 181 1.13 -20.54 -33.39
C ARG A 181 2.01 -21.77 -33.52
N HIS A 182 1.60 -22.84 -32.86
CA HIS A 182 2.22 -24.16 -32.94
C HIS A 182 1.34 -25.13 -33.75
N GLU A 183 1.82 -26.35 -33.98
CA GLU A 183 1.08 -27.35 -34.79
C GLU A 183 -0.30 -27.70 -34.19
N GLU A 184 -0.40 -27.75 -32.85
CA GLU A 184 -1.61 -28.17 -32.12
C GLU A 184 -2.25 -27.07 -31.24
N GLY A 185 -1.69 -25.84 -31.21
CA GLY A 185 -2.16 -24.79 -30.30
C GLY A 185 -1.54 -23.41 -30.50
N PHE A 186 -1.71 -22.54 -29.50
CA PHE A 186 -1.13 -21.19 -29.45
C PHE A 186 -0.39 -20.96 -28.13
N ALA A 187 0.57 -20.04 -28.15
CA ALA A 187 1.17 -19.49 -26.95
C ALA A 187 1.20 -17.96 -27.03
N LEU A 188 0.87 -17.27 -25.95
CA LEU A 188 0.89 -15.81 -25.87
C LEU A 188 1.93 -15.37 -24.84
N ASP A 189 2.97 -14.70 -25.31
CA ASP A 189 3.98 -14.07 -24.47
C ASP A 189 3.53 -12.65 -24.13
N VAL A 190 3.43 -12.35 -22.84
CA VAL A 190 2.97 -11.06 -22.33
C VAL A 190 4.14 -10.32 -21.65
N PRO A 191 4.23 -8.99 -21.76
CA PRO A 191 5.31 -8.21 -21.14
C PRO A 191 5.44 -8.35 -19.62
N ASP A 192 4.44 -8.92 -18.94
CA ASP A 192 4.50 -9.29 -17.52
C ASP A 192 5.48 -10.46 -17.23
N GLY A 193 6.05 -11.07 -18.27
CA GLY A 193 6.98 -12.19 -18.17
C GLY A 193 6.29 -13.56 -18.14
N THR A 194 4.97 -13.61 -18.27
CA THR A 194 4.21 -14.85 -18.32
C THR A 194 3.93 -15.30 -19.76
N ARG A 195 3.90 -16.61 -19.94
CA ARG A 195 3.45 -17.29 -21.16
C ARG A 195 2.13 -17.98 -20.88
N ARG A 196 1.12 -17.67 -21.69
CA ARG A 196 -0.20 -18.32 -21.67
C ARG A 196 -0.26 -19.37 -22.77
N ILE A 197 -0.56 -20.62 -22.44
CA ILE A 197 -0.60 -21.75 -23.37
C ILE A 197 -2.05 -22.12 -23.67
N PHE A 198 -2.37 -22.25 -24.96
CA PHE A 198 -3.71 -22.54 -25.44
C PHE A 198 -3.74 -23.81 -26.28
N GLU A 199 -4.66 -24.71 -25.96
CA GLU A 199 -4.88 -25.96 -26.70
C GLU A 199 -6.26 -25.96 -27.36
N LEU A 200 -6.40 -26.74 -28.43
CA LEU A 200 -7.65 -26.84 -29.19
C LEU A 200 -8.80 -27.30 -28.29
N ASP A 201 -9.92 -26.57 -28.34
CA ASP A 201 -11.17 -27.00 -27.73
C ASP A 201 -11.73 -28.18 -28.53
N MET A 202 -11.56 -29.40 -28.00
CA MET A 202 -12.00 -30.62 -28.68
C MET A 202 -13.53 -30.73 -28.81
N ASP A 203 -14.28 -29.95 -28.02
CA ASP A 203 -15.74 -29.87 -28.10
C ASP A 203 -16.22 -28.77 -29.07
N ASP A 204 -15.32 -27.95 -29.62
CA ASP A 204 -15.68 -26.99 -30.69
C ASP A 204 -15.76 -27.71 -32.04
N PRO A 205 -16.97 -27.87 -32.64
CA PRO A 205 -17.13 -28.57 -33.91
C PRO A 205 -16.41 -27.86 -35.07
N LEU A 206 -16.15 -26.56 -34.96
CA LEU A 206 -15.47 -25.78 -35.99
C LEU A 206 -13.95 -25.79 -35.85
N ARG A 207 -13.41 -26.30 -34.73
CA ARG A 207 -11.97 -26.31 -34.40
C ARG A 207 -11.32 -24.93 -34.56
N ARG A 208 -12.00 -23.89 -34.12
CA ARG A 208 -11.57 -22.49 -34.17
C ARG A 208 -11.26 -21.93 -32.78
N ARG A 209 -11.74 -22.58 -31.72
CA ARG A 209 -11.58 -22.15 -30.34
C ARG A 209 -10.41 -22.88 -29.66
N PHE A 210 -9.57 -22.14 -28.95
CA PHE A 210 -8.45 -22.66 -28.18
C PHE A 210 -8.49 -22.10 -26.75
N ARG A 211 -8.51 -22.99 -25.76
CA ARG A 211 -8.69 -22.63 -24.35
C ARG A 211 -7.35 -22.58 -23.65
N LEU A 212 -7.23 -21.68 -22.68
CA LEU A 212 -6.05 -21.60 -21.81
C LEU A 212 -5.89 -22.89 -20.99
N THR A 213 -4.83 -23.66 -21.21
CA THR A 213 -4.52 -24.88 -20.44
C THR A 213 -3.41 -24.69 -19.44
N ALA A 214 -2.57 -23.66 -19.60
CA ALA A 214 -1.58 -23.30 -18.61
C ALA A 214 -1.13 -21.84 -18.69
N VAL A 215 -0.63 -21.35 -17.56
CA VAL A 215 0.15 -20.11 -17.47
C VAL A 215 1.49 -20.47 -16.85
N GLU A 216 2.57 -20.04 -17.48
CA GLU A 216 3.94 -20.30 -17.06
C GLU A 216 4.68 -18.98 -16.86
N ASP A 217 5.53 -18.90 -15.84
CA ASP A 217 6.47 -17.79 -15.68
C ASP A 217 7.86 -18.13 -16.25
N ARG A 218 8.80 -17.19 -16.17
CA ARG A 218 10.17 -17.37 -16.67
C ARG A 218 11.00 -18.38 -15.86
N ALA A 219 10.61 -18.65 -14.61
CA ALA A 219 11.24 -19.67 -13.78
C ALA A 219 10.69 -21.09 -14.06
N GLY A 220 9.66 -21.21 -14.91
CA GLY A 220 9.01 -22.48 -15.23
C GLY A 220 7.97 -22.89 -14.19
N ASN A 221 7.60 -22.00 -13.26
CA ASN A 221 6.44 -22.22 -12.40
C ASN A 221 5.18 -22.23 -13.28
N ARG A 222 4.26 -23.16 -13.01
CA ARG A 222 3.14 -23.44 -13.91
C ARG A 222 1.83 -23.58 -13.17
N ILE A 223 0.84 -22.77 -13.53
CA ILE A 223 -0.56 -23.00 -13.18
C ILE A 223 -1.20 -23.77 -14.32
N GLN A 224 -1.80 -24.93 -14.02
CA GLN A 224 -2.43 -25.80 -15.01
C GLN A 224 -3.95 -25.82 -14.86
N LEU A 225 -4.65 -25.66 -15.99
CA LEU A 225 -6.09 -25.78 -16.11
C LEU A 225 -6.44 -27.11 -16.78
N VAL A 226 -7.27 -27.91 -16.11
CA VAL A 226 -7.70 -29.22 -16.59
C VAL A 226 -9.19 -29.18 -16.87
N TYR A 227 -9.53 -29.39 -18.14
CA TYR A 227 -10.91 -29.45 -18.62
C TYR A 227 -11.41 -30.89 -18.67
N GLY A 228 -12.68 -31.10 -18.30
CA GLY A 228 -13.38 -32.37 -18.46
C GLY A 228 -14.60 -32.16 -19.35
N LYS A 229 -14.63 -32.79 -20.53
CA LYS A 229 -15.54 -32.38 -21.62
C LYS A 229 -15.47 -30.85 -21.80
N ALA A 230 -16.62 -30.20 -21.91
CA ALA A 230 -16.69 -28.79 -22.25
C ALA A 230 -16.46 -27.82 -21.06
N ALA A 231 -16.12 -28.29 -19.86
CA ALA A 231 -16.04 -27.45 -18.65
C ALA A 231 -14.71 -27.58 -17.91
N LEU A 232 -14.30 -26.50 -17.23
CA LEU A 232 -13.15 -26.52 -16.33
C LEU A 232 -13.45 -27.43 -15.13
N ALA A 233 -12.62 -28.43 -14.89
CA ALA A 233 -12.84 -29.44 -13.86
C ALA A 233 -11.88 -29.30 -12.67
N ARG A 234 -10.66 -28.84 -12.94
CA ARG A 234 -9.61 -28.70 -11.92
C ARG A 234 -8.60 -27.64 -12.31
N ILE A 235 -8.12 -26.89 -11.33
CA ILE A 235 -6.94 -26.03 -11.45
C ILE A 235 -5.87 -26.60 -10.52
N VAL A 236 -4.63 -26.68 -11.00
CA VAL A 236 -3.46 -27.07 -10.21
C VAL A 236 -2.53 -25.87 -10.21
N ASP A 237 -2.18 -25.37 -9.03
CA ASP A 237 -1.26 -24.24 -8.92
C ASP A 237 0.21 -24.66 -9.12
N CYS A 238 1.12 -23.69 -9.04
CA CYS A 238 2.54 -23.93 -9.27
C CYS A 238 3.23 -24.81 -8.23
N VAL A 239 2.60 -25.06 -7.08
CA VAL A 239 3.15 -25.87 -5.98
C VAL A 239 2.39 -27.20 -5.82
N GLY A 240 1.46 -27.50 -6.73
CA GLY A 240 0.71 -28.76 -6.78
C GLY A 240 -0.58 -28.79 -5.96
N ARG A 241 -0.99 -27.70 -5.30
CA ARG A 241 -2.30 -27.63 -4.64
C ARG A 241 -3.40 -27.74 -5.69
N THR A 242 -4.41 -28.54 -5.36
CA THR A 242 -5.51 -28.85 -6.28
C THR A 242 -6.77 -28.08 -5.88
N ILE A 243 -7.26 -27.27 -6.81
CA ILE A 243 -8.56 -26.61 -6.73
C ILE A 243 -9.53 -27.44 -7.58
N ARG A 244 -10.46 -28.12 -6.91
CA ARG A 244 -11.57 -28.82 -7.56
C ARG A 244 -12.61 -27.79 -8.00
N VAL A 245 -12.99 -27.84 -9.26
CA VAL A 245 -14.04 -27.00 -9.83
C VAL A 245 -15.30 -27.86 -9.95
N LEU A 246 -16.28 -27.59 -9.08
CA LEU A 246 -17.58 -28.24 -9.21
C LEU A 246 -18.38 -27.54 -10.28
N THR A 247 -19.12 -28.29 -11.11
CA THR A 247 -19.89 -27.73 -12.22
C THR A 247 -21.36 -28.13 -12.16
N THR A 248 -22.21 -27.28 -12.72
CA THR A 248 -23.61 -27.56 -13.00
C THR A 248 -23.76 -28.57 -14.14
N ARG A 249 -24.96 -29.09 -14.37
CA ARG A 249 -25.24 -30.00 -15.50
C ARG A 249 -24.96 -29.34 -16.84
N GLU A 250 -25.15 -28.02 -16.92
CA GLU A 250 -24.93 -27.18 -18.10
C GLU A 250 -23.45 -26.78 -18.29
N GLY A 251 -22.54 -27.21 -17.39
CA GLY A 251 -21.10 -26.97 -17.51
C GLY A 251 -20.59 -25.66 -16.88
N ARG A 252 -21.45 -24.91 -16.18
CA ARG A 252 -21.04 -23.70 -15.43
C ARG A 252 -20.39 -24.05 -14.10
N ILE A 253 -19.40 -23.27 -13.67
CA ILE A 253 -18.73 -23.37 -12.38
C ILE A 253 -19.74 -23.12 -11.27
N ALA A 254 -19.94 -24.09 -10.38
CA ALA A 254 -20.86 -24.04 -9.24
C ALA A 254 -20.13 -23.79 -7.91
N ALA A 255 -18.88 -24.22 -7.78
CA ALA A 255 -18.03 -23.93 -6.62
C ALA A 255 -16.54 -24.14 -6.92
N LEU A 256 -15.70 -23.44 -6.15
CA LEU A 256 -14.26 -23.65 -6.09
C LEU A 256 -13.91 -24.26 -4.73
N GLU A 257 -13.28 -25.43 -4.75
CA GLU A 257 -12.93 -26.16 -3.54
C GLU A 257 -11.44 -26.48 -3.51
N ILE A 258 -10.73 -25.90 -2.55
CA ILE A 258 -9.32 -26.18 -2.28
C ILE A 258 -9.27 -27.49 -1.51
N VAL A 259 -8.63 -28.51 -2.10
CA VAL A 259 -8.42 -29.80 -1.45
C VAL A 259 -7.06 -29.76 -0.74
N CYS A 260 -7.09 -29.60 0.57
CA CYS A 260 -5.86 -29.54 1.36
C CYS A 260 -5.24 -30.94 1.53
N PRO A 261 -3.91 -31.06 1.68
CA PRO A 261 -3.24 -32.34 1.90
C PRO A 261 -3.77 -33.17 3.08
N SER A 262 -4.24 -32.51 4.15
CA SER A 262 -4.90 -33.13 5.30
C SER A 262 -6.23 -33.82 5.00
N GLY A 263 -6.81 -33.60 3.82
CA GLY A 263 -8.17 -33.99 3.47
C GLY A 263 -9.24 -32.96 3.85
N ARG A 264 -8.86 -31.85 4.52
CA ARG A 264 -9.73 -30.69 4.71
C ARG A 264 -10.08 -30.10 3.34
N VAL A 265 -11.35 -29.74 3.15
CA VAL A 265 -11.81 -29.07 1.94
C VAL A 265 -12.30 -27.68 2.31
N VAL A 266 -11.68 -26.66 1.72
CA VAL A 266 -12.11 -25.26 1.88
C VAL A 266 -12.86 -24.85 0.63
N ARG A 267 -14.13 -24.51 0.79
CA ARG A 267 -14.92 -23.98 -0.31
C ARG A 267 -14.71 -22.47 -0.38
N ALA A 268 -13.83 -22.04 -1.28
CA ALA A 268 -13.47 -20.64 -1.43
C ALA A 268 -14.65 -19.78 -1.92
N ALA A 269 -15.42 -20.32 -2.88
CA ALA A 269 -16.58 -19.64 -3.43
C ALA A 269 -17.65 -20.64 -3.93
N ARG A 270 -18.91 -20.19 -3.90
CA ARG A 270 -20.07 -20.89 -4.47
C ARG A 270 -20.85 -19.95 -5.38
N TYR A 271 -21.28 -20.45 -6.53
CA TYR A 271 -21.94 -19.69 -7.60
C TYR A 271 -23.32 -20.28 -7.90
N ASP A 272 -24.37 -19.48 -7.73
CA ASP A 272 -25.73 -19.84 -8.09
C ASP A 272 -26.17 -19.14 -9.37
N HIS A 273 -26.84 -19.88 -10.25
CA HIS A 273 -27.30 -19.41 -11.54
C HIS A 273 -28.81 -19.53 -11.66
N ASP A 274 -29.41 -18.66 -12.46
CA ASP A 274 -30.81 -18.81 -12.86
C ASP A 274 -30.98 -19.76 -14.07
N LYS A 275 -32.23 -19.98 -14.49
CA LYS A 275 -32.54 -20.83 -15.65
C LYS A 275 -32.06 -20.26 -17.00
N ALA A 276 -31.81 -18.95 -17.06
CA ALA A 276 -31.26 -18.28 -18.24
C ALA A 276 -29.72 -18.37 -18.29
N GLY A 277 -29.08 -18.93 -17.26
CA GLY A 277 -27.63 -19.06 -17.19
C GLY A 277 -26.91 -17.80 -16.71
N ARG A 278 -27.62 -16.89 -16.02
CA ARG A 278 -27.02 -15.70 -15.40
C ARG A 278 -26.61 -16.00 -13.96
N LEU A 279 -25.44 -15.51 -13.54
CA LEU A 279 -24.97 -15.63 -12.16
C LEU A 279 -25.77 -14.73 -11.24
N ILE A 280 -26.56 -15.28 -10.32
CA ILE A 280 -27.46 -14.50 -9.45
C ILE A 280 -26.96 -14.37 -8.02
N ARG A 281 -26.03 -15.23 -7.58
CA ARG A 281 -25.45 -15.16 -6.23
C ARG A 281 -24.06 -15.78 -6.19
N VAL A 282 -23.15 -15.11 -5.50
CA VAL A 282 -21.84 -15.64 -5.10
C VAL A 282 -21.77 -15.65 -3.59
N THR A 283 -21.35 -16.77 -2.99
CA THR A 283 -21.13 -16.90 -1.54
C THR A 283 -19.67 -17.21 -1.27
N ASP A 284 -19.01 -16.42 -0.42
CA ASP A 284 -17.60 -16.61 -0.05
C ASP A 284 -17.41 -17.73 0.99
N ALA A 285 -16.14 -17.99 1.34
CA ALA A 285 -15.75 -19.04 2.28
C ALA A 285 -16.30 -18.85 3.71
N ASP A 286 -16.57 -17.61 4.12
CA ASP A 286 -17.14 -17.29 5.43
C ASP A 286 -18.68 -17.25 5.40
N GLY A 287 -19.30 -17.51 4.24
CA GLY A 287 -20.75 -17.62 4.07
C GLY A 287 -21.46 -16.32 3.70
N HIS A 288 -20.71 -15.23 3.44
CA HIS A 288 -21.28 -13.95 3.02
C HIS A 288 -21.59 -13.97 1.52
N ALA A 289 -22.72 -13.37 1.13
CA ALA A 289 -23.22 -13.49 -0.23
C ALA A 289 -23.50 -12.15 -0.91
N THR A 290 -23.05 -12.05 -2.16
CA THR A 290 -23.36 -10.97 -3.09
C THR A 290 -24.36 -11.48 -4.12
N THR A 291 -25.43 -10.73 -4.39
CA THR A 291 -26.47 -11.13 -5.37
C THR A 291 -26.55 -10.16 -6.54
N TYR A 292 -26.93 -10.67 -7.70
CA TYR A 292 -26.93 -9.92 -8.97
C TYR A 292 -28.30 -9.99 -9.65
N ALA A 293 -28.68 -8.90 -10.32
CA ALA A 293 -29.91 -8.80 -11.10
C ALA A 293 -29.61 -8.25 -12.50
N TYR A 294 -30.37 -8.74 -13.47
CA TYR A 294 -30.17 -8.47 -14.89
C TYR A 294 -31.47 -8.11 -15.59
N ASP A 295 -31.36 -7.41 -16.71
CA ASP A 295 -32.43 -7.36 -17.70
C ASP A 295 -32.40 -8.58 -18.63
N ASP A 296 -33.32 -8.61 -19.60
CA ASP A 296 -33.48 -9.70 -20.55
C ASP A 296 -32.31 -9.82 -21.55
N ASP A 297 -31.51 -8.77 -21.72
CA ASP A 297 -30.30 -8.73 -22.57
C ASP A 297 -29.03 -9.11 -21.79
N HIS A 298 -29.18 -9.69 -20.59
CA HIS A 298 -28.08 -10.05 -19.69
C HIS A 298 -27.23 -8.85 -19.22
N ARG A 299 -27.76 -7.62 -19.28
CA ARG A 299 -27.09 -6.45 -18.73
C ARG A 299 -27.32 -6.39 -17.22
N LEU A 300 -26.26 -6.21 -16.45
CA LEU A 300 -26.34 -6.08 -15.00
C LEU A 300 -27.09 -4.78 -14.66
N VAL A 301 -28.24 -4.88 -14.00
CA VAL A 301 -29.07 -3.72 -13.60
C VAL A 301 -28.89 -3.37 -12.12
N SER A 302 -28.53 -4.36 -11.30
CA SER A 302 -28.08 -4.10 -9.93
C SER A 302 -27.29 -5.26 -9.36
N TYR A 303 -26.49 -4.98 -8.33
CA TYR A 303 -25.95 -6.01 -7.46
C TYR A 303 -25.95 -5.53 -6.01
N ARG A 304 -26.09 -6.49 -5.09
CA ARG A 304 -26.23 -6.27 -3.65
C ARG A 304 -25.09 -6.94 -2.92
N LEU A 305 -24.34 -6.16 -2.17
CA LEU A 305 -23.25 -6.62 -1.30
C LEU A 305 -23.79 -7.25 0.00
N PRO A 306 -22.99 -8.06 0.71
CA PRO A 306 -23.38 -8.68 1.98
C PRO A 306 -23.75 -7.67 3.08
N THR A 307 -23.28 -6.42 2.97
CA THR A 307 -23.57 -5.33 3.91
C THR A 307 -24.94 -4.70 3.71
N GLY A 308 -25.69 -5.06 2.65
CA GLY A 308 -26.97 -4.43 2.31
C GLY A 308 -26.86 -3.25 1.34
N LEU A 309 -25.64 -2.83 0.96
CA LEU A 309 -25.42 -1.84 -0.09
C LEU A 309 -25.75 -2.42 -1.47
N VAL A 310 -26.54 -1.70 -2.26
CA VAL A 310 -26.97 -2.10 -3.61
C VAL A 310 -26.48 -1.08 -4.63
N PHE A 311 -25.71 -1.52 -5.62
CA PHE A 311 -25.37 -0.72 -6.78
C PHE A 311 -26.38 -0.94 -7.90
N HIS A 312 -26.72 0.13 -8.59
CA HIS A 312 -27.70 0.16 -9.67
C HIS A 312 -27.08 0.68 -10.97
N PHE A 313 -27.65 0.24 -12.09
CA PHE A 313 -27.21 0.59 -13.44
C PHE A 313 -28.40 0.86 -14.35
N ARG A 314 -28.26 1.86 -15.22
CA ARG A 314 -29.21 2.14 -16.29
C ARG A 314 -28.50 2.25 -17.62
N TYR A 315 -29.19 1.83 -18.67
CA TYR A 315 -28.68 1.79 -20.04
C TYR A 315 -29.56 2.59 -20.98
N ASP A 316 -28.95 3.17 -22.01
CA ASP A 316 -29.69 3.73 -23.15
C ASP A 316 -30.13 2.65 -24.14
N GLN A 317 -30.83 3.05 -25.21
CA GLN A 317 -31.28 2.14 -26.27
C GLN A 317 -30.13 1.49 -27.06
N ALA A 318 -28.93 2.10 -27.05
CA ALA A 318 -27.73 1.53 -27.64
C ALA A 318 -26.99 0.55 -26.69
N GLY A 319 -27.49 0.40 -25.46
CA GLY A 319 -26.92 -0.47 -24.44
C GLY A 319 -25.69 0.11 -23.73
N ARG A 320 -25.48 1.43 -23.80
CA ARG A 320 -24.44 2.14 -23.06
C ARG A 320 -24.94 2.49 -21.66
N GLY A 321 -24.09 2.34 -20.64
CA GLY A 321 -24.38 2.77 -19.27
C GLY A 321 -24.49 4.29 -19.19
N VAL A 322 -25.61 4.80 -18.69
CA VAL A 322 -25.91 6.24 -18.60
C VAL A 322 -26.13 6.72 -17.17
N GLU A 323 -26.30 5.82 -16.21
CA GLU A 323 -26.50 6.20 -14.80
C GLU A 323 -26.06 5.02 -13.90
N THR A 324 -25.33 5.32 -12.82
CA THR A 324 -25.00 4.35 -11.77
C THR A 324 -24.98 5.02 -10.40
N TRP A 325 -25.42 4.31 -9.35
CA TRP A 325 -25.34 4.77 -7.95
C TRP A 325 -25.39 3.59 -6.99
N GLY A 326 -24.82 3.76 -5.80
CA GLY A 326 -24.92 2.82 -4.67
C GLY A 326 -25.90 3.34 -3.62
N GLU A 327 -26.84 2.54 -3.16
CA GLU A 327 -27.78 2.90 -2.10
C GLU A 327 -27.97 1.75 -1.12
N HIS A 328 -27.95 2.06 0.18
CA HIS A 328 -28.17 1.07 1.21
C HIS A 328 -29.64 0.66 1.25
N GLU A 329 -29.94 -0.63 1.42
CA GLU A 329 -31.31 -1.15 1.34
C GLU A 329 -32.27 -0.59 2.38
N SER A 330 -31.75 -0.13 3.53
CA SER A 330 -32.55 0.56 4.56
C SER A 330 -32.98 1.98 4.14
N GLY A 331 -32.45 2.49 3.03
CA GLY A 331 -32.56 3.88 2.60
C GLY A 331 -31.66 4.86 3.38
N VAL A 332 -30.93 4.38 4.38
CA VAL A 332 -30.05 5.19 5.23
C VAL A 332 -28.65 4.58 5.23
N ASP A 333 -27.68 5.33 4.71
CA ASP A 333 -26.27 5.00 4.84
C ASP A 333 -25.67 5.71 6.06
N PRO A 334 -25.15 5.00 7.07
CA PRO A 334 -24.64 5.61 8.29
C PRO A 334 -23.41 6.51 8.07
N CYS A 335 -22.71 6.40 6.94
CA CYS A 335 -21.52 7.21 6.68
C CYS A 335 -21.86 8.58 6.07
N LEU A 336 -23.01 8.75 5.42
CA LEU A 336 -23.34 10.00 4.74
C LEU A 336 -23.67 11.12 5.73
N ALA A 337 -23.23 12.35 5.43
CA ALA A 337 -23.67 13.53 6.15
C ALA A 337 -25.15 13.83 5.87
N ASP A 338 -25.86 14.40 6.85
CA ASP A 338 -27.31 14.63 6.77
C ASP A 338 -27.70 15.81 5.86
N ASP A 339 -26.76 16.72 5.56
CA ASP A 339 -26.97 17.99 4.85
C ASP A 339 -26.28 18.01 3.47
N LEU A 340 -26.19 16.85 2.82
CA LEU A 340 -25.63 16.75 1.48
C LEU A 340 -26.58 17.34 0.42
N PRO A 341 -26.04 17.91 -0.68
CA PRO A 341 -26.86 18.41 -1.78
C PRO A 341 -27.88 17.37 -2.28
N GLU A 342 -29.11 17.84 -2.53
CA GLU A 342 -30.20 17.02 -3.07
C GLU A 342 -30.06 16.73 -4.55
N LEU A 343 -29.29 17.55 -5.28
CA LEU A 343 -29.08 17.46 -6.72
C LEU A 343 -27.61 17.18 -7.03
N LEU A 344 -27.35 16.54 -8.17
CA LEU A 344 -26.02 16.45 -8.76
C LEU A 344 -25.57 17.82 -9.28
N MET A 345 -24.32 17.91 -9.73
CA MET A 345 -23.74 19.18 -10.20
C MET A 345 -24.38 19.76 -11.47
N ASP A 346 -25.23 19.01 -12.18
CA ASP A 346 -26.05 19.55 -13.26
C ASP A 346 -27.18 20.46 -12.76
N GLY A 347 -27.45 20.49 -11.45
CA GLY A 347 -28.51 21.29 -10.84
C GLY A 347 -29.92 20.79 -11.19
N ALA A 348 -30.06 19.58 -11.72
CA ALA A 348 -31.34 19.05 -12.19
C ALA A 348 -31.59 17.59 -11.76
N THR A 349 -30.55 16.76 -11.71
CA THR A 349 -30.69 15.33 -11.39
C THR A 349 -30.69 15.14 -9.87
N LYS A 350 -31.73 14.50 -9.32
CA LYS A 350 -31.78 14.16 -7.89
C LYS A 350 -30.66 13.19 -7.52
N ALA A 351 -29.82 13.60 -6.57
CA ALA A 351 -28.73 12.78 -6.05
C ALA A 351 -29.29 11.57 -5.28
N ARG A 352 -28.65 10.40 -5.45
CA ARG A 352 -29.01 9.13 -4.81
C ARG A 352 -27.77 8.56 -4.12
N GLY A 353 -27.95 8.00 -2.93
CA GLY A 353 -26.89 7.33 -2.14
C GLY A 353 -25.45 7.83 -2.35
N ILE A 354 -24.54 6.90 -2.64
CA ILE A 354 -23.12 7.12 -2.91
C ILE A 354 -22.78 6.90 -4.39
N HIS A 355 -21.69 7.50 -4.85
CA HIS A 355 -21.11 7.36 -6.20
C HIS A 355 -22.12 7.52 -7.33
N HIS A 356 -23.13 8.38 -7.14
CA HIS A 356 -24.12 8.64 -8.18
C HIS A 356 -23.50 9.43 -9.33
N VAL A 357 -23.50 8.79 -10.49
CA VAL A 357 -22.96 9.32 -11.73
C VAL A 357 -24.02 9.20 -12.82
N LYS A 358 -24.14 10.26 -13.62
CA LYS A 358 -24.90 10.28 -14.86
C LYS A 358 -23.95 10.57 -16.03
N VAL A 359 -24.13 9.87 -17.14
CA VAL A 359 -23.32 10.03 -18.35
C VAL A 359 -24.21 10.34 -19.55
N ASP A 360 -23.95 11.47 -20.20
CA ASP A 360 -24.60 11.90 -21.42
C ASP A 360 -23.58 11.82 -22.59
N TYR A 361 -23.86 10.98 -23.57
CA TYR A 361 -22.99 10.81 -24.74
C TYR A 361 -23.38 11.79 -25.85
N GLY A 362 -22.51 12.76 -26.12
CA GLY A 362 -22.76 13.84 -27.07
C GLY A 362 -22.52 13.46 -28.54
N PRO A 363 -23.04 14.26 -29.48
CA PRO A 363 -22.66 14.16 -30.88
C PRO A 363 -21.16 14.44 -31.02
N HIS A 364 -20.46 13.75 -31.93
CA HIS A 364 -19.01 13.87 -32.18
C HIS A 364 -18.07 13.19 -31.17
N GLY A 365 -18.53 12.18 -30.43
CA GLY A 365 -17.64 11.24 -29.72
C GLY A 365 -17.09 11.74 -28.39
N TYR A 366 -17.68 12.78 -27.80
CA TYR A 366 -17.41 13.18 -26.41
C TYR A 366 -18.51 12.67 -25.48
N SER A 367 -18.18 12.53 -24.19
CA SER A 367 -19.13 12.26 -23.12
C SER A 367 -19.08 13.34 -22.05
N GLU A 368 -20.24 13.68 -21.49
CA GLU A 368 -20.37 14.53 -20.32
C GLU A 368 -20.77 13.66 -19.13
N VAL A 369 -20.03 13.77 -18.04
CA VAL A 369 -20.19 12.95 -16.84
C VAL A 369 -20.50 13.88 -15.68
N VAL A 370 -21.60 13.64 -14.98
CA VAL A 370 -22.05 14.46 -13.87
C VAL A 370 -22.07 13.60 -12.62
N ASP A 371 -21.42 14.07 -11.56
CA ASP A 371 -21.52 13.48 -10.24
C ASP A 371 -21.93 14.53 -9.18
N ALA A 372 -21.89 14.14 -7.91
CA ALA A 372 -22.29 15.00 -6.79
C ALA A 372 -21.35 16.20 -6.54
N ALA A 373 -20.18 16.24 -7.18
CA ALA A 373 -19.14 17.24 -6.95
C ALA A 373 -18.62 17.93 -8.22
N CYS A 374 -18.73 17.31 -9.40
CA CYS A 374 -18.13 17.80 -10.63
C CYS A 374 -18.93 17.44 -11.90
N VAL A 375 -18.79 18.27 -12.94
CA VAL A 375 -19.11 17.93 -14.33
C VAL A 375 -17.82 17.75 -15.12
N PHE A 376 -17.65 16.58 -15.73
CA PHE A 376 -16.51 16.23 -16.56
C PHE A 376 -16.92 16.14 -18.02
N ARG A 377 -15.98 16.43 -18.91
CA ARG A 377 -16.11 16.17 -20.35
C ARG A 377 -14.92 15.38 -20.85
N HIS A 378 -15.17 14.24 -21.48
CA HIS A 378 -14.14 13.36 -22.03
C HIS A 378 -14.25 13.31 -23.55
N PHE A 379 -13.11 13.37 -24.22
CA PHE A 379 -13.00 13.21 -25.67
C PHE A 379 -12.24 11.91 -25.92
N GLY A 380 -12.97 10.91 -26.44
CA GLY A 380 -12.43 9.59 -26.71
C GLY A 380 -11.72 9.49 -28.07
N ASN A 381 -10.91 8.45 -28.26
CA ASN A 381 -10.27 8.09 -29.52
C ASN A 381 -10.68 6.67 -29.97
N GLU A 382 -10.16 6.24 -31.13
CA GLU A 382 -10.45 4.93 -31.72
C GLU A 382 -9.98 3.73 -30.88
N HIS A 383 -9.05 3.95 -29.94
CA HIS A 383 -8.58 2.92 -29.00
C HIS A 383 -9.50 2.78 -27.77
N GLY A 384 -10.61 3.51 -27.70
CA GLY A 384 -11.47 3.56 -26.51
C GLY A 384 -10.83 4.31 -25.33
N LYS A 385 -9.80 5.13 -25.59
CA LYS A 385 -9.05 5.89 -24.59
C LYS A 385 -9.39 7.37 -24.64
N THR A 386 -9.07 8.10 -23.58
CA THR A 386 -9.34 9.55 -23.51
C THR A 386 -8.15 10.36 -24.02
N ASP A 387 -8.35 11.17 -25.07
CA ASP A 387 -7.36 12.14 -25.55
C ASP A 387 -7.39 13.42 -24.73
N LYS A 388 -8.58 13.83 -24.28
CA LYS A 388 -8.76 15.07 -23.53
C LYS A 388 -9.84 14.93 -22.47
N SER A 389 -9.58 15.49 -21.29
CA SER A 389 -10.53 15.53 -20.18
C SER A 389 -10.65 16.97 -19.69
N VAL A 390 -11.87 17.45 -19.48
CA VAL A 390 -12.14 18.77 -18.93
C VAL A 390 -12.92 18.60 -17.64
N ALA A 391 -12.46 19.23 -16.56
CA ALA A 391 -13.11 19.17 -15.24
C ALA A 391 -13.03 20.53 -14.54
N ASN A 392 -14.17 21.20 -14.36
CA ASN A 392 -14.25 22.53 -13.71
C ASN A 392 -13.21 23.54 -14.24
N GLY A 393 -13.11 23.69 -15.57
CA GLY A 393 -12.18 24.61 -16.23
C GLY A 393 -10.73 24.13 -16.34
N ARG A 394 -10.38 22.96 -15.77
CA ARG A 394 -9.08 22.30 -15.97
C ARG A 394 -9.11 21.46 -17.23
N VAL A 395 -8.01 21.44 -17.98
CA VAL A 395 -7.88 20.63 -19.21
C VAL A 395 -6.68 19.71 -19.07
N PHE A 396 -6.90 18.42 -19.27
CA PHE A 396 -5.86 17.40 -19.31
C PHE A 396 -5.82 16.81 -20.71
N SER A 397 -4.64 16.66 -21.29
CA SER A 397 -4.48 16.07 -22.63
C SER A 397 -3.48 14.93 -22.66
N ARG A 398 -3.73 13.98 -23.55
CA ARG A 398 -2.95 12.75 -23.74
C ARG A 398 -2.76 12.51 -25.23
N THR A 399 -1.65 11.88 -25.58
CA THR A 399 -1.42 11.35 -26.94
C THR A 399 -0.98 9.90 -26.86
N TYR A 400 -1.28 9.14 -27.90
CA TYR A 400 -0.96 7.72 -27.98
C TYR A 400 -0.20 7.41 -29.27
N ASP A 401 0.57 6.31 -29.28
CA ASP A 401 1.11 5.73 -30.51
C ASP A 401 0.04 4.91 -31.24
N SER A 402 0.35 4.40 -32.44
CA SER A 402 -0.57 3.58 -33.24
C SER A 402 -0.97 2.24 -32.61
N ARG A 403 -0.32 1.83 -31.52
CA ARG A 403 -0.64 0.62 -30.73
C ARG A 403 -1.39 0.96 -29.44
N GLY A 404 -1.72 2.24 -29.22
CA GLY A 404 -2.45 2.73 -28.06
C GLY A 404 -1.60 2.92 -26.81
N HIS A 405 -0.27 2.95 -26.89
CA HIS A 405 0.58 3.29 -25.74
C HIS A 405 0.66 4.81 -25.55
N LEU A 406 0.61 5.28 -24.30
CA LEU A 406 0.71 6.70 -23.97
C LEU A 406 2.09 7.26 -24.34
N THR A 407 2.12 8.34 -25.13
CA THR A 407 3.34 9.03 -25.61
C THR A 407 3.52 10.41 -24.98
N SER A 408 2.43 11.08 -24.58
CA SER A 408 2.50 12.30 -23.78
C SER A 408 1.30 12.50 -22.87
N TYR A 409 1.51 13.21 -21.76
CA TYR A 409 0.49 13.66 -20.84
C TYR A 409 0.78 15.11 -20.44
N THR A 410 -0.22 15.96 -20.57
CA THR A 410 -0.16 17.38 -20.17
C THR A 410 -1.23 17.64 -19.12
N ASP A 411 -0.81 18.15 -17.97
CA ASP A 411 -1.74 18.53 -16.90
C ASP A 411 -2.41 19.88 -17.15
N ALA A 412 -3.27 20.29 -16.21
CA ALA A 412 -4.04 21.54 -16.30
C ALA A 412 -3.20 22.82 -16.19
N LEU A 413 -1.92 22.73 -15.85
CA LEU A 413 -0.96 23.84 -15.83
C LEU A 413 -0.01 23.84 -17.04
N GLY A 414 -0.15 22.86 -17.94
CA GLY A 414 0.72 22.70 -19.12
C GLY A 414 1.99 21.90 -18.86
N ALA A 415 2.19 21.36 -17.65
CA ALA A 415 3.31 20.49 -17.35
C ALA A 415 3.18 19.20 -18.18
N THR A 416 4.16 18.94 -19.06
CA THR A 416 4.06 17.87 -20.05
C THR A 416 5.16 16.83 -19.86
N THR A 417 4.76 15.59 -19.57
CA THR A 417 5.67 14.43 -19.58
C THR A 417 5.53 13.67 -20.89
N ARG A 418 6.64 13.17 -21.44
CA ARG A 418 6.69 12.41 -22.70
C ARG A 418 7.40 11.08 -22.52
N TRP A 419 6.97 10.08 -23.27
CA TRP A 419 7.55 8.73 -23.25
C TRP A 419 7.88 8.28 -24.67
N GLU A 420 9.05 7.68 -24.84
CA GLU A 420 9.40 6.85 -25.99
C GLU A 420 9.42 5.39 -25.53
N ARG A 421 8.95 4.50 -26.41
CA ARG A 421 8.74 3.09 -26.11
C ARG A 421 9.28 2.21 -27.24
N ASP A 422 9.71 1.01 -26.87
CA ASP A 422 10.05 -0.03 -27.84
C ASP A 422 8.80 -0.68 -28.47
N LEU A 423 9.01 -1.65 -29.35
CA LEU A 423 7.92 -2.37 -30.02
C LEU A 423 7.02 -3.17 -29.06
N PHE A 424 7.54 -3.53 -27.88
CA PHE A 424 6.81 -4.25 -26.83
C PHE A 424 6.10 -3.30 -25.85
N GLY A 425 6.16 -1.99 -26.08
CA GLY A 425 5.54 -0.98 -25.22
C GLY A 425 6.36 -0.65 -23.96
N ASN A 426 7.57 -1.19 -23.82
CA ASN A 426 8.46 -0.87 -22.69
C ASN A 426 9.06 0.51 -22.86
N GLU A 427 9.22 1.23 -21.75
CA GLU A 427 9.80 2.57 -21.74
C GLU A 427 11.30 2.52 -22.04
N THR A 428 11.73 3.33 -23.02
CA THR A 428 13.14 3.50 -23.40
C THR A 428 13.65 4.91 -23.11
N ARG A 429 12.75 5.91 -23.10
CA ARG A 429 13.06 7.29 -22.71
C ARG A 429 11.87 7.95 -22.05
N VAL A 430 12.13 8.67 -20.96
CA VAL A 430 11.14 9.49 -20.24
C VAL A 430 11.65 10.92 -20.18
N ILE A 431 10.84 11.88 -20.60
CA ILE A 431 11.14 13.30 -20.54
C ILE A 431 10.11 13.95 -19.63
N ASP A 432 10.54 14.49 -18.50
CA ASP A 432 9.64 15.12 -17.55
C ASP A 432 9.22 16.55 -17.96
N ALA A 433 8.40 17.19 -17.13
CA ALA A 433 7.87 18.53 -17.41
C ALA A 433 8.92 19.65 -17.42
N LEU A 434 10.12 19.42 -16.87
CA LEU A 434 11.25 20.35 -16.96
C LEU A 434 12.17 20.04 -18.15
N GLY A 435 11.87 19.00 -18.93
CA GLY A 435 12.70 18.55 -20.05
C GLY A 435 13.88 17.68 -19.62
N ARG A 436 13.91 17.20 -18.37
CA ARG A 436 14.95 16.28 -17.89
C ARG A 436 14.68 14.89 -18.44
N GLU A 437 15.74 14.19 -18.83
CA GLU A 437 15.63 12.91 -19.54
C GLU A 437 16.12 11.75 -18.69
N THR A 438 15.36 10.66 -18.65
CA THR A 438 15.83 9.34 -18.18
C THR A 438 15.83 8.38 -19.35
N ARG A 439 16.92 7.65 -19.56
CA ARG A 439 17.04 6.63 -20.62
C ARG A 439 17.10 5.24 -20.00
N ILE A 440 16.41 4.30 -20.63
CA ILE A 440 16.33 2.92 -20.17
C ILE A 440 16.76 2.02 -21.33
N GLU A 441 17.90 1.36 -21.17
CA GLU A 441 18.40 0.38 -22.13
C GLU A 441 17.89 -1.00 -21.74
N ARG A 442 17.48 -1.78 -22.74
CA ARG A 442 16.84 -3.08 -22.55
C ARG A 442 17.36 -4.12 -23.53
N LEU A 443 17.30 -5.37 -23.12
CA LEU A 443 17.45 -6.52 -24.00
C LEU A 443 16.20 -6.70 -24.89
N PRO A 444 16.29 -7.46 -26.01
CA PRO A 444 15.13 -7.74 -26.87
C PRO A 444 13.96 -8.43 -26.16
N ASN A 445 14.19 -9.09 -25.02
CA ASN A 445 13.15 -9.71 -24.19
C ASN A 445 12.48 -8.73 -23.20
N GLY A 446 12.84 -7.44 -23.25
CA GLY A 446 12.29 -6.37 -22.41
C GLY A 446 13.05 -6.10 -21.11
N ASP A 447 14.01 -6.94 -20.74
CA ASP A 447 14.75 -6.80 -19.47
C ASP A 447 15.63 -5.56 -19.47
N ILE A 448 15.63 -4.82 -18.36
CA ILE A 448 16.46 -3.62 -18.19
C ILE A 448 17.91 -4.05 -18.00
N THR A 449 18.82 -3.44 -18.77
CA THR A 449 20.27 -3.59 -18.63
C THR A 449 20.93 -2.37 -18.05
N ARG A 450 20.36 -1.18 -18.31
CA ARG A 450 20.92 0.08 -17.83
C ARG A 450 19.84 1.15 -17.71
N ILE A 451 19.92 1.96 -16.65
CA ILE A 451 19.13 3.18 -16.47
C ILE A 451 20.11 4.34 -16.35
N ILE A 452 19.92 5.36 -17.19
CA ILE A 452 20.70 6.60 -17.16
C ILE A 452 19.76 7.71 -16.70
N ASP A 453 20.02 8.26 -15.53
CA ASP A 453 19.25 9.37 -14.97
C ASP A 453 19.56 10.71 -15.65
N ALA A 454 18.81 11.75 -15.31
CA ALA A 454 18.97 13.07 -15.90
C ALA A 454 20.29 13.79 -15.55
N GLY A 455 21.02 13.31 -14.55
CA GLY A 455 22.36 13.78 -14.18
C GLY A 455 23.47 12.96 -14.84
N GLY A 456 23.13 11.94 -15.62
CA GLY A 456 24.09 11.01 -16.24
C GLY A 456 24.56 9.89 -15.31
N GLY A 457 23.96 9.73 -14.12
CA GLY A 457 24.21 8.60 -13.25
C GLY A 457 23.69 7.31 -13.88
N GLU A 458 24.52 6.28 -13.93
CA GLU A 458 24.20 5.00 -14.55
C GLU A 458 23.94 3.93 -13.48
N THR A 459 22.78 3.28 -13.56
CA THR A 459 22.50 2.04 -12.85
C THR A 459 22.56 0.89 -13.84
N GLU A 460 23.47 -0.06 -13.64
CA GLU A 460 23.62 -1.24 -14.50
C GLU A 460 22.94 -2.44 -13.85
N ILE A 461 22.22 -3.22 -14.64
CA ILE A 461 21.51 -4.42 -14.19
C ILE A 461 21.98 -5.59 -15.06
N SER A 462 22.46 -6.65 -14.41
CA SER A 462 22.90 -7.88 -15.07
C SER A 462 22.12 -9.06 -14.51
N ALA A 463 21.31 -9.68 -15.36
CA ALA A 463 20.61 -10.92 -15.05
C ALA A 463 21.40 -12.12 -15.59
N GLY A 464 21.88 -12.98 -14.70
CA GLY A 464 22.36 -14.32 -15.02
C GLY A 464 21.25 -15.37 -14.88
N GLN A 465 21.58 -16.65 -15.04
CA GLN A 465 20.58 -17.74 -14.95
C GLN A 465 19.86 -17.76 -13.59
N ASN A 466 20.59 -17.61 -12.49
CA ASN A 466 20.04 -17.70 -11.11
C ASN A 466 20.48 -16.51 -10.24
N ALA A 467 20.88 -15.38 -10.83
CA ALA A 467 21.34 -14.22 -10.08
C ALA A 467 21.02 -12.92 -10.81
N LEU A 468 20.71 -11.87 -10.03
CA LEU A 468 20.55 -10.50 -10.47
C LEU A 468 21.59 -9.64 -9.77
N VAL A 469 22.41 -8.93 -10.53
CA VAL A 469 23.39 -7.97 -10.01
C VAL A 469 22.96 -6.57 -10.43
N LEU A 470 22.82 -5.68 -9.44
CA LEU A 470 22.59 -4.26 -9.63
C LEU A 470 23.84 -3.49 -9.21
N LYS A 471 24.34 -2.64 -10.10
CA LYS A 471 25.41 -1.68 -9.82
C LYS A 471 24.83 -0.28 -9.85
N ASP A 472 24.92 0.41 -8.73
CA ASP A 472 24.41 1.78 -8.63
C ASP A 472 25.39 2.81 -9.25
N PRO A 473 24.99 4.09 -9.36
CA PRO A 473 25.86 5.15 -9.91
C PRO A 473 27.13 5.44 -9.11
N THR A 474 27.25 4.93 -7.88
CA THR A 474 28.48 5.02 -7.06
C THR A 474 29.42 3.81 -7.27
N GLY A 475 28.97 2.80 -8.01
CA GLY A 475 29.68 1.53 -8.22
C GLY A 475 29.39 0.47 -7.15
N ALA A 476 28.44 0.71 -6.25
CA ALA A 476 28.04 -0.25 -5.23
C ALA A 476 27.27 -1.42 -5.86
N LEU A 477 27.64 -2.65 -5.51
CA LEU A 477 27.09 -3.87 -6.08
C LEU A 477 26.12 -4.55 -5.12
N PHE A 478 24.90 -4.78 -5.57
CA PHE A 478 23.88 -5.58 -4.89
C PHE A 478 23.65 -6.85 -5.70
N GLU A 479 23.71 -8.01 -5.06
CA GLU A 479 23.43 -9.30 -5.70
C GLU A 479 22.24 -9.97 -5.04
N VAL A 480 21.33 -10.52 -5.84
CA VAL A 480 20.26 -11.41 -5.40
C VAL A 480 20.41 -12.73 -6.14
N ARG A 481 20.42 -13.85 -5.42
CA ARG A 481 20.45 -15.19 -6.01
C ARG A 481 19.11 -15.88 -5.80
N TYR A 482 18.71 -16.66 -6.78
CA TYR A 482 17.42 -17.32 -6.84
C TYR A 482 17.58 -18.84 -6.89
N ASP A 483 16.59 -19.57 -6.37
CA ASP A 483 16.44 -21.00 -6.65
C ASP A 483 15.78 -21.23 -8.02
N GLY A 484 15.58 -22.51 -8.39
CA GLY A 484 14.94 -22.89 -9.64
C GLY A 484 13.46 -22.52 -9.75
N ARG A 485 12.82 -22.07 -8.66
CA ARG A 485 11.44 -21.56 -8.65
C ARG A 485 11.40 -20.03 -8.75
N GLY A 486 12.56 -19.37 -8.90
CA GLY A 486 12.65 -17.91 -8.93
C GLY A 486 12.52 -17.25 -7.56
N LEU A 487 12.62 -17.99 -6.46
CA LEU A 487 12.57 -17.44 -5.10
C LEU A 487 13.96 -16.98 -4.64
N PRO A 488 14.10 -15.80 -4.01
CA PRO A 488 15.40 -15.30 -3.58
C PRO A 488 15.96 -16.11 -2.41
N VAL A 489 17.02 -16.88 -2.62
CA VAL A 489 17.67 -17.69 -1.57
C VAL A 489 18.81 -16.97 -0.88
N GLU A 490 19.36 -15.93 -1.51
CA GLU A 490 20.46 -15.17 -0.95
C GLU A 490 20.47 -13.73 -1.47
N THR A 491 20.74 -12.78 -0.58
CA THR A 491 21.03 -11.39 -0.97
C THR A 491 22.38 -10.96 -0.41
N VAL A 492 23.21 -10.33 -1.25
CA VAL A 492 24.51 -9.78 -0.88
C VAL A 492 24.50 -8.27 -1.07
N ALA A 493 24.74 -7.53 0.02
CA ALA A 493 24.88 -6.08 -0.01
C ALA A 493 26.32 -5.66 -0.39
N PRO A 494 26.53 -4.40 -0.84
CA PRO A 494 27.85 -3.89 -1.24
C PRO A 494 28.96 -4.01 -0.18
N ASN A 495 28.59 -4.07 1.10
CA ASN A 495 29.52 -4.28 2.21
C ASN A 495 29.82 -5.76 2.51
N GLY A 496 29.38 -6.68 1.65
CA GLY A 496 29.57 -8.12 1.78
C GLY A 496 28.57 -8.82 2.71
N ARG A 497 27.60 -8.10 3.29
CA ARG A 497 26.60 -8.73 4.16
C ARG A 497 25.66 -9.61 3.35
N ARG A 498 25.43 -10.81 3.87
CA ARG A 498 24.63 -11.86 3.27
C ARG A 498 23.40 -12.11 4.12
N ARG A 499 22.25 -12.23 3.48
CA ARG A 499 21.04 -12.83 4.07
C ARG A 499 20.65 -14.04 3.25
N ILE A 500 20.30 -15.12 3.94
CA ILE A 500 19.93 -16.40 3.35
C ILE A 500 18.48 -16.70 3.72
N TYR A 501 17.72 -17.21 2.76
CA TYR A 501 16.31 -17.55 2.94
C TYR A 501 16.10 -19.03 2.69
N ARG A 502 15.24 -19.64 3.50
CA ARG A 502 14.77 -21.01 3.30
C ARG A 502 13.27 -20.99 3.08
N TYR A 503 12.82 -21.85 2.17
CA TYR A 503 11.43 -21.97 1.78
C TYR A 503 10.94 -23.40 1.95
N ASP A 504 9.67 -23.56 2.27
CA ASP A 504 9.00 -24.86 2.18
C ASP A 504 8.68 -25.24 0.71
N ASP A 505 8.05 -26.39 0.51
CA ASP A 505 7.66 -26.89 -0.82
C ASP A 505 6.60 -26.00 -1.49
N HIS A 506 5.78 -25.28 -0.71
CA HIS A 506 4.80 -24.31 -1.20
C HIS A 506 5.41 -22.92 -1.50
N GLY A 507 6.72 -22.75 -1.30
CA GLY A 507 7.41 -21.48 -1.51
C GLY A 507 7.16 -20.43 -0.42
N ASN A 508 6.63 -20.83 0.75
CA ASN A 508 6.54 -19.95 1.90
C ASN A 508 7.91 -19.82 2.56
N ALA A 509 8.31 -18.60 2.91
CA ALA A 509 9.59 -18.34 3.54
C ALA A 509 9.55 -18.80 5.01
N VAL A 510 10.20 -19.92 5.33
CA VAL A 510 10.17 -20.53 6.68
C VAL A 510 11.28 -20.04 7.58
N GLU A 511 12.34 -19.45 7.02
CA GLU A 511 13.46 -18.92 7.76
C GLU A 511 14.19 -17.83 6.98
N ALA A 512 14.63 -16.80 7.69
CA ALA A 512 15.73 -15.95 7.24
C ALA A 512 16.88 -16.00 8.25
N SER A 513 18.10 -16.08 7.74
CA SER A 513 19.33 -16.10 8.54
C SER A 513 20.40 -15.21 7.94
N ASP A 514 21.37 -14.83 8.74
CA ASP A 514 22.63 -14.24 8.27
C ASP A 514 23.82 -15.14 8.65
N GLU A 515 25.05 -14.66 8.46
CA GLU A 515 26.26 -15.43 8.81
C GLU A 515 26.41 -15.72 10.32
N ARG A 516 25.59 -15.11 11.18
CA ARG A 516 25.75 -15.14 12.64
C ARG A 516 24.56 -15.74 13.37
N SER A 517 23.36 -15.64 12.82
CA SER A 517 22.11 -15.95 13.52
C SER A 517 20.95 -16.26 12.59
N VAL A 518 19.95 -16.94 13.14
CA VAL A 518 18.61 -17.01 12.54
C VAL A 518 17.85 -15.76 12.96
N LEU A 519 17.43 -14.97 11.97
CA LEU A 519 16.76 -13.69 12.17
C LEU A 519 15.28 -13.87 12.50
N TRP A 520 14.64 -14.86 11.88
CA TRP A 520 13.29 -15.29 12.21
C TRP A 520 12.98 -16.66 11.60
N GLN A 521 11.98 -17.34 12.16
CA GLN A 521 11.39 -18.57 11.64
C GLN A 521 9.87 -18.46 11.62
N ALA A 522 9.23 -18.99 10.58
CA ALA A 522 7.77 -18.96 10.43
C ALA A 522 7.20 -20.34 10.10
N THR A 523 5.96 -20.57 10.52
CA THR A 523 5.18 -21.76 10.13
C THR A 523 3.92 -21.32 9.40
N TYR A 524 3.46 -22.14 8.47
CA TYR A 524 2.32 -21.83 7.62
C TYR A 524 1.27 -22.94 7.68
N ASP A 525 0.01 -22.61 7.43
CA ASP A 525 -1.02 -23.61 7.18
C ASP A 525 -1.01 -24.09 5.72
N GLU A 526 -1.90 -25.05 5.41
CA GLU A 526 -1.99 -25.65 4.07
C GLU A 526 -2.48 -24.69 2.98
N LEU A 527 -2.97 -23.52 3.35
CA LEU A 527 -3.33 -22.44 2.42
C LEU A 527 -2.18 -21.43 2.26
N GLY A 528 -1.04 -21.62 2.93
CA GLY A 528 0.12 -20.73 2.88
C GLY A 528 -0.01 -19.49 3.77
N ARG A 529 -0.88 -19.52 4.79
CA ARG A 529 -1.04 -18.41 5.74
C ARG A 529 -0.16 -18.62 6.97
N CYS A 530 0.53 -17.58 7.42
CA CYS A 530 1.50 -17.66 8.53
C CYS A 530 0.78 -17.93 9.86
N THR A 531 0.96 -19.10 10.46
CA THR A 531 0.31 -19.49 11.73
C THR A 531 1.16 -19.19 12.96
N SER A 532 2.48 -19.09 12.80
CA SER A 532 3.36 -18.62 13.87
C SER A 532 4.64 -17.99 13.33
N LEU A 533 5.17 -17.04 14.09
CA LEU A 533 6.41 -16.33 13.81
C LEU A 533 7.27 -16.33 15.08
N ARG A 534 8.51 -16.79 14.96
CA ARG A 534 9.56 -16.69 15.97
C ARG A 534 10.61 -15.69 15.53
N ASP A 535 10.91 -14.69 16.36
CA ASP A 535 11.94 -13.68 16.07
C ASP A 535 13.37 -14.15 16.41
N GLU A 536 14.38 -13.30 16.14
CA GLU A 536 15.81 -13.52 16.46
C GLU A 536 16.03 -13.78 17.97
N GLY A 537 15.17 -13.21 18.82
CA GLY A 537 15.18 -13.39 20.28
C GLY A 537 14.47 -14.65 20.78
N GLY A 538 13.81 -15.40 19.89
CA GLY A 538 13.03 -16.59 20.22
C GLY A 538 11.59 -16.31 20.66
N ALA A 539 11.12 -15.06 20.65
CA ALA A 539 9.75 -14.71 21.03
C ALA A 539 8.77 -15.23 19.97
N LEU A 540 7.68 -15.87 20.40
CA LEU A 540 6.73 -16.55 19.53
C LEU A 540 5.39 -15.81 19.49
N THR A 541 4.97 -15.44 18.29
CA THR A 541 3.64 -14.91 17.99
C THR A 541 2.84 -15.94 17.22
N ARG A 542 1.54 -16.08 17.51
CA ARG A 542 0.63 -17.00 16.79
C ARG A 542 -0.55 -16.25 16.18
N TYR A 543 -1.01 -16.75 15.04
CA TYR A 543 -2.10 -16.16 14.27
C TYR A 543 -3.21 -17.18 14.01
N ALA A 544 -4.46 -16.73 14.03
CA ALA A 544 -5.62 -17.52 13.67
C ALA A 544 -6.44 -16.79 12.60
N TYR A 545 -6.94 -17.52 11.60
CA TYR A 545 -7.64 -16.97 10.44
C TYR A 545 -9.02 -17.61 10.22
N SER A 546 -9.93 -16.87 9.57
CA SER A 546 -11.18 -17.41 9.00
C SER A 546 -10.89 -18.27 7.76
N ASP A 547 -11.88 -18.92 7.16
CA ASP A 547 -11.65 -19.69 5.93
C ASP A 547 -11.44 -18.77 4.70
N LYS A 548 -12.00 -17.55 4.72
CA LYS A 548 -11.69 -16.50 3.74
C LYS A 548 -10.29 -15.89 3.88
N GLY A 549 -9.60 -16.14 5.01
CA GLY A 549 -8.26 -15.61 5.27
C GLY A 549 -8.21 -14.40 6.21
N LEU A 550 -9.32 -13.96 6.79
CA LEU A 550 -9.34 -12.81 7.69
C LEU A 550 -8.73 -13.16 9.06
N LEU A 551 -7.88 -12.28 9.60
CA LEU A 551 -7.18 -12.50 10.87
C LEU A 551 -8.13 -12.40 12.08
N LEU A 552 -8.45 -13.53 12.71
CA LEU A 552 -9.38 -13.61 13.85
C LEU A 552 -8.72 -13.34 15.20
N ALA A 553 -7.45 -13.72 15.36
CA ALA A 553 -6.72 -13.51 16.61
C ALA A 553 -5.21 -13.44 16.43
N ILE A 554 -4.56 -12.68 17.30
CA ILE A 554 -3.10 -12.65 17.49
C ILE A 554 -2.82 -12.98 18.94
N GLU A 555 -1.99 -13.99 19.17
CA GLU A 555 -1.41 -14.30 20.48
C GLU A 555 0.04 -13.85 20.48
N GLU A 556 0.33 -12.79 21.24
CA GLU A 556 1.67 -12.24 21.44
C GLU A 556 2.48 -13.09 22.44
N PRO A 557 3.82 -12.95 22.45
CA PRO A 557 4.67 -13.56 23.46
C PRO A 557 4.16 -13.26 24.89
N GLY A 558 4.09 -14.29 25.73
CA GLY A 558 3.49 -14.20 27.06
C GLY A 558 1.97 -14.45 27.12
N GLY A 559 1.34 -14.84 26.00
CA GLY A 559 -0.06 -15.31 25.94
C GLY A 559 -1.12 -14.20 25.83
N LEU A 560 -0.70 -12.95 25.60
CA LEU A 560 -1.61 -11.82 25.43
C LEU A 560 -2.33 -11.94 24.09
N THR A 561 -3.67 -12.04 24.11
CA THR A 561 -4.46 -12.33 22.90
C THR A 561 -5.34 -11.16 22.51
N SER A 562 -5.17 -10.65 21.28
CA SER A 562 -6.11 -9.71 20.64
C SER A 562 -7.07 -10.47 19.72
N ARG A 563 -8.33 -10.04 19.62
CA ARG A 563 -9.36 -10.66 18.78
C ARG A 563 -10.05 -9.66 17.86
N PHE A 564 -10.46 -10.11 16.69
CA PHE A 564 -11.05 -9.28 15.64
C PHE A 564 -12.32 -9.93 15.07
N ALA A 565 -13.28 -9.10 14.67
CA ALA A 565 -14.45 -9.53 13.91
C ALA A 565 -14.69 -8.60 12.72
N TYR A 566 -15.27 -9.15 11.66
CA TYR A 566 -15.41 -8.50 10.36
C TYR A 566 -16.86 -8.57 9.85
N ASP A 567 -17.25 -7.61 9.00
CA ASP A 567 -18.48 -7.70 8.22
C ASP A 567 -18.29 -8.58 6.97
N GLY A 568 -19.35 -8.76 6.17
CA GLY A 568 -19.29 -9.60 4.98
C GLY A 568 -18.48 -9.07 3.80
N LEU A 569 -17.99 -7.83 3.87
CA LEU A 569 -16.98 -7.29 2.95
C LEU A 569 -15.55 -7.44 3.51
N GLY A 570 -15.38 -8.02 4.70
CA GLY A 570 -14.08 -8.12 5.35
C GLY A 570 -13.64 -6.84 6.07
N ASN A 571 -14.53 -5.86 6.29
CA ASN A 571 -14.18 -4.68 7.08
C ASN A 571 -14.21 -5.02 8.56
N LEU A 572 -13.19 -4.58 9.32
CA LEU A 572 -13.15 -4.75 10.78
C LEU A 572 -14.34 -4.03 11.44
N ILE A 573 -15.17 -4.74 12.18
CA ILE A 573 -16.33 -4.20 12.95
C ILE A 573 -16.13 -4.29 14.46
N GLU A 574 -15.15 -5.07 14.91
CA GLU A 574 -14.86 -5.21 16.33
C GLU A 574 -13.39 -5.57 16.56
N ALA A 575 -12.77 -4.92 17.54
CA ALA A 575 -11.47 -5.30 18.07
C ALA A 575 -11.53 -5.39 19.59
N THR A 576 -10.97 -6.47 20.14
CA THR A 576 -10.82 -6.69 21.57
C THR A 576 -9.34 -6.82 21.91
N ASP A 577 -8.85 -5.97 22.81
CA ASP A 577 -7.46 -6.02 23.30
C ASP A 577 -7.25 -7.18 24.29
N PRO A 578 -5.99 -7.48 24.68
CA PRO A 578 -5.71 -8.56 25.63
C PRO A 578 -6.27 -8.33 27.05
N GLY A 579 -6.63 -7.10 27.41
CA GLY A 579 -7.30 -6.76 28.66
C GLY A 579 -8.83 -6.84 28.59
N GLY A 580 -9.41 -7.23 27.45
CA GLY A 580 -10.86 -7.33 27.24
C GLY A 580 -11.55 -6.02 26.86
N ARG A 581 -10.80 -4.95 26.58
CA ARG A 581 -11.36 -3.68 26.11
C ARG A 581 -11.84 -3.83 24.67
N ARG A 582 -13.11 -3.54 24.44
CA ARG A 582 -13.79 -3.72 23.16
C ARG A 582 -14.01 -2.39 22.47
N THR A 583 -13.57 -2.28 21.21
CA THR A 583 -13.90 -1.18 20.31
C THR A 583 -14.82 -1.72 19.21
N VAL A 584 -15.99 -1.09 19.03
CA VAL A 584 -16.97 -1.48 18.01
C VAL A 584 -17.00 -0.42 16.91
N LEU A 585 -16.94 -0.85 15.67
CA LEU A 585 -16.85 -0.01 14.47
C LEU A 585 -18.10 -0.24 13.62
N VAL A 586 -18.81 0.85 13.30
CA VAL A 586 -19.92 0.85 12.35
C VAL A 586 -19.39 1.26 10.99
N ARG A 587 -19.65 0.45 9.97
CA ARG A 587 -19.27 0.70 8.58
C ARG A 587 -20.50 1.16 7.78
N GLY A 588 -20.27 2.03 6.80
CA GLY A 588 -21.25 2.44 5.79
C GLY A 588 -20.60 2.48 4.42
N GLY A 589 -21.37 2.83 3.39
CA GLY A 589 -20.91 2.84 1.99
C GLY A 589 -20.13 1.58 1.60
N THR A 590 -18.99 1.75 0.94
CA THR A 590 -18.10 0.64 0.54
C THR A 590 -17.08 0.27 1.62
N GLY A 591 -17.42 0.38 2.90
CA GLY A 591 -16.53 0.08 4.04
C GLY A 591 -16.00 1.31 4.80
N SER A 592 -16.52 2.51 4.52
CA SER A 592 -16.17 3.74 5.22
C SER A 592 -16.52 3.65 6.71
N LEU A 593 -15.63 4.08 7.61
CA LEU A 593 -15.89 4.12 9.06
C LEU A 593 -16.94 5.20 9.37
N ALA A 594 -18.15 4.84 9.77
CA ALA A 594 -19.17 5.80 10.16
C ALA A 594 -19.02 6.19 11.64
N ASP A 595 -19.01 5.21 12.53
CA ASP A 595 -18.94 5.44 13.97
C ASP A 595 -17.94 4.47 14.62
N ALA A 596 -17.18 4.95 15.61
CA ALA A 596 -16.31 4.14 16.46
C ALA A 596 -16.73 4.31 17.91
N ARG A 597 -17.30 3.25 18.49
CA ARG A 597 -17.63 3.17 19.91
C ARG A 597 -16.44 2.62 20.69
N LEU A 598 -15.88 3.46 21.54
CA LEU A 598 -14.69 3.18 22.32
C LEU A 598 -15.04 2.35 23.59
N PRO A 599 -14.05 1.74 24.27
CA PRO A 599 -14.30 0.88 25.42
C PRO A 599 -14.98 1.57 26.62
N ASP A 600 -14.85 2.89 26.76
CA ASP A 600 -15.54 3.69 27.78
C ASP A 600 -17.01 3.98 27.43
N GLY A 601 -17.47 3.56 26.25
CA GLY A 601 -18.82 3.78 25.73
C GLY A 601 -18.98 5.07 24.92
N THR A 602 -17.98 5.95 24.86
CA THR A 602 -18.02 7.15 24.03
C THR A 602 -17.93 6.80 22.54
N THR A 603 -18.35 7.74 21.67
CA THR A 603 -18.41 7.50 20.22
C THR A 603 -17.74 8.64 19.46
N VAL A 604 -16.84 8.29 18.56
CA VAL A 604 -16.34 9.17 17.49
C VAL A 604 -17.17 8.90 16.24
N ARG A 605 -17.66 9.94 15.58
CA ARG A 605 -18.49 9.83 14.37
C ARG A 605 -17.82 10.53 13.20
N LEU A 606 -17.82 9.91 12.03
CA LEU A 606 -17.25 10.40 10.80
C LEU A 606 -18.37 10.49 9.77
N ARG A 607 -18.42 11.62 9.05
CA ARG A 607 -19.44 11.85 8.02
C ARG A 607 -18.80 12.25 6.70
N TYR A 608 -19.34 11.69 5.64
CA TYR A 608 -18.78 11.71 4.30
C TYR A 608 -19.75 12.39 3.34
N ASP A 609 -19.21 12.88 2.22
CA ASP A 609 -20.04 13.24 1.08
C ASP A 609 -20.43 12.01 0.24
N ARG A 610 -21.23 12.24 -0.80
CA ARG A 610 -21.72 11.17 -1.70
C ARG A 610 -20.60 10.50 -2.51
N LYS A 611 -19.38 11.02 -2.50
CA LYS A 611 -18.21 10.39 -3.12
C LYS A 611 -17.35 9.66 -2.10
N GLU A 612 -17.88 9.45 -0.90
CA GLU A 612 -17.20 8.87 0.26
C GLU A 612 -15.91 9.62 0.63
N ARG A 613 -15.93 10.95 0.56
CA ARG A 613 -14.85 11.81 1.07
C ARG A 613 -15.22 12.35 2.44
N LEU A 614 -14.31 12.22 3.41
CA LEU A 614 -14.55 12.66 4.79
C LEU A 614 -14.68 14.19 4.85
N ILE A 615 -15.83 14.67 5.32
CA ILE A 615 -16.12 16.10 5.44
C ILE A 615 -16.37 16.54 6.89
N ARG A 616 -16.70 15.61 7.82
CA ARG A 616 -16.82 15.92 9.25
C ARG A 616 -16.33 14.79 10.15
N VAL A 617 -15.79 15.18 11.30
CA VAL A 617 -15.51 14.29 12.43
C VAL A 617 -16.11 14.92 13.68
N HIS A 618 -16.97 14.17 14.37
CA HIS A 618 -17.41 14.48 15.72
C HIS A 618 -16.60 13.64 16.69
N ASN A 619 -15.80 14.29 17.54
CA ASN A 619 -15.03 13.54 18.53
C ASN A 619 -15.93 13.06 19.68
N ALA A 620 -15.35 12.31 20.62
CA ALA A 620 -16.05 11.77 21.78
C ALA A 620 -16.76 12.83 22.65
N ARG A 621 -16.35 14.10 22.55
CA ARG A 621 -16.92 15.24 23.29
C ARG A 621 -18.04 15.96 22.52
N GLY A 622 -18.32 15.53 21.29
CA GLY A 622 -19.28 16.18 20.41
C GLY A 622 -18.74 17.41 19.68
N GLU A 623 -17.46 17.76 19.86
CA GLU A 623 -16.84 18.84 19.07
C GLU A 623 -16.70 18.39 17.62
N THR A 624 -16.86 19.34 16.69
CA THR A 624 -16.88 19.04 15.26
C THR A 624 -15.65 19.61 14.57
N TYR A 625 -14.89 18.74 13.94
CA TYR A 625 -13.95 19.08 12.88
C TYR A 625 -14.68 19.00 11.54
N ALA A 626 -14.53 20.00 10.68
CA ALA A 626 -15.20 20.03 9.38
C ALA A 626 -14.25 20.46 8.26
N VAL A 627 -14.47 19.93 7.06
CA VAL A 627 -13.68 20.23 5.87
C VAL A 627 -14.62 20.55 4.72
N GLU A 628 -14.36 21.65 4.04
CA GLU A 628 -14.95 21.95 2.75
C GLU A 628 -13.97 21.51 1.65
N LEU A 629 -14.41 20.61 0.78
CA LEU A 629 -13.60 20.08 -0.31
C LEU A 629 -13.94 20.78 -1.63
N SER A 630 -12.95 20.88 -2.51
CA SER A 630 -13.18 21.20 -3.91
C SER A 630 -13.94 20.05 -4.60
N PRO A 631 -14.49 20.29 -5.80
CA PRO A 631 -14.98 19.25 -6.69
C PRO A 631 -14.02 18.06 -6.87
N THR A 632 -12.71 18.33 -6.98
CA THR A 632 -11.64 17.35 -7.17
C THR A 632 -11.14 16.70 -5.87
N GLY A 633 -11.71 17.08 -4.71
CA GLY A 633 -11.44 16.45 -3.43
C GLY A 633 -10.29 17.03 -2.63
N VAL A 634 -9.75 18.20 -3.00
CA VAL A 634 -8.74 18.91 -2.18
C VAL A 634 -9.40 19.89 -1.20
N LYS A 635 -8.81 20.04 -0.01
CA LYS A 635 -9.38 20.87 1.08
C LYS A 635 -9.35 22.35 0.69
N ARG A 636 -10.47 23.05 0.65
CA ARG A 636 -10.53 24.51 0.51
C ARG A 636 -10.59 25.23 1.84
N ARG A 637 -11.26 24.63 2.82
CA ARG A 637 -11.38 25.17 4.18
C ARG A 637 -11.39 24.03 5.17
N GLU A 638 -10.79 24.25 6.33
CA GLU A 638 -10.73 23.31 7.44
C GLU A 638 -11.10 24.05 8.72
N ARG A 639 -12.09 23.55 9.45
CA ARG A 639 -12.49 24.02 10.78
C ARG A 639 -12.07 23.00 11.82
N MET A 640 -11.20 23.41 12.73
CA MET A 640 -10.68 22.60 13.83
C MET A 640 -11.76 22.37 14.90
N PHE A 641 -11.55 21.37 15.78
CA PHE A 641 -12.45 21.09 16.90
C PHE A 641 -12.67 22.28 17.84
N ASP A 642 -11.67 23.16 17.97
CA ASP A 642 -11.76 24.40 18.77
C ASP A 642 -12.37 25.59 18.02
N GLY A 643 -12.91 25.34 16.81
CA GLY A 643 -13.60 26.31 15.97
C GLY A 643 -12.71 27.25 15.16
N ARG A 644 -11.38 27.16 15.29
CA ARG A 644 -10.43 27.89 14.44
C ARG A 644 -10.44 27.35 13.02
N GLU A 645 -10.17 28.22 12.06
CA GLU A 645 -10.28 27.88 10.63
C GLU A 645 -8.99 28.12 9.86
N ILE A 646 -8.71 27.25 8.90
CA ILE A 646 -7.63 27.36 7.93
C ILE A 646 -8.26 27.39 6.54
N ARG A 647 -7.80 28.28 5.67
CA ARG A 647 -8.23 28.34 4.26
C ARG A 647 -7.07 28.02 3.34
N TYR A 648 -7.36 27.41 2.21
CA TYR A 648 -6.37 26.95 1.26
C TYR A 648 -6.70 27.40 -0.15
N GLU A 649 -5.69 27.92 -0.84
CA GLU A 649 -5.75 28.24 -2.26
C GLU A 649 -4.97 27.20 -3.06
N HIS A 650 -5.50 26.83 -4.23
CA HIS A 650 -4.94 25.80 -5.07
C HIS A 650 -4.75 26.30 -6.50
N ASP A 651 -3.70 25.83 -7.15
CA ASP A 651 -3.54 25.96 -8.59
C ASP A 651 -4.42 24.96 -9.37
N LEU A 652 -4.37 25.02 -10.71
CA LEU A 652 -5.17 24.14 -11.57
C LEU A 652 -4.76 22.67 -11.49
N ALA A 653 -3.56 22.35 -10.96
CA ALA A 653 -3.13 20.99 -10.67
C ALA A 653 -3.49 20.54 -9.24
N ASP A 654 -4.36 21.28 -8.55
CA ASP A 654 -4.82 21.01 -7.18
C ASP A 654 -3.69 21.00 -6.14
N ARG A 655 -2.61 21.76 -6.39
CA ARG A 655 -1.51 21.93 -5.45
C ARG A 655 -1.74 23.19 -4.62
N VAL A 656 -1.48 23.12 -3.31
CA VAL A 656 -1.61 24.29 -2.42
C VAL A 656 -0.61 25.36 -2.82
N VAL A 657 -1.12 26.55 -3.14
CA VAL A 657 -0.37 27.78 -3.47
C VAL A 657 -0.59 28.90 -2.45
N GLY A 658 -1.59 28.77 -1.57
CA GLY A 658 -1.85 29.73 -0.49
C GLY A 658 -2.47 29.06 0.73
N VAL A 659 -2.12 29.52 1.92
CA VAL A 659 -2.70 29.08 3.20
C VAL A 659 -2.97 30.29 4.09
N THR A 660 -4.22 30.49 4.49
CA THR A 660 -4.59 31.47 5.53
C THR A 660 -4.76 30.73 6.86
N LEU A 661 -3.92 31.07 7.84
CA LEU A 661 -3.97 30.51 9.20
C LEU A 661 -5.11 31.13 10.03
N PRO A 662 -5.47 30.55 11.20
CA PRO A 662 -6.59 31.07 11.99
C PRO A 662 -6.44 32.51 12.50
N GLY A 663 -5.21 33.03 12.55
CA GLY A 663 -4.92 34.41 12.92
C GLY A 663 -5.08 35.42 11.78
N GLY A 664 -5.37 34.96 10.55
CA GLY A 664 -5.38 35.78 9.34
C GLY A 664 -4.03 35.80 8.61
N ASP A 665 -2.96 35.31 9.23
CA ASP A 665 -1.64 35.21 8.60
C ASP A 665 -1.69 34.35 7.33
N GLU A 666 -1.16 34.89 6.24
CA GLU A 666 -1.12 34.25 4.93
C GLU A 666 0.27 33.68 4.63
N VAL A 667 0.30 32.50 4.01
CA VAL A 667 1.52 31.87 3.47
C VAL A 667 1.27 31.54 2.00
N LEU A 668 2.04 32.15 1.11
CA LEU A 668 1.99 31.92 -0.33
C LEU A 668 3.12 30.98 -0.76
N LEU A 669 2.85 30.09 -1.72
CA LEU A 669 3.77 29.08 -2.24
C LEU A 669 3.82 29.17 -3.76
N GLU A 670 5.00 29.44 -4.31
CA GLU A 670 5.27 29.31 -5.74
C GLU A 670 5.88 27.94 -6.03
N ARG A 671 5.51 27.35 -7.17
CA ARG A 671 5.90 25.99 -7.55
C ARG A 671 6.40 25.93 -8.99
N ASP A 672 7.33 25.02 -9.25
CA ASP A 672 7.76 24.70 -10.61
C ASP A 672 6.78 23.76 -11.34
N LEU A 673 7.11 23.39 -12.58
CA LEU A 673 6.29 22.50 -13.42
C LEU A 673 6.19 21.07 -12.87
N LEU A 674 7.10 20.64 -11.99
CA LEU A 674 6.99 19.36 -11.27
C LEU A 674 6.23 19.48 -9.96
N GLY A 675 5.83 20.69 -9.57
CA GLY A 675 5.08 20.97 -8.36
C GLY A 675 5.95 21.10 -7.10
N ARG A 676 7.27 21.19 -7.23
CA ARG A 676 8.18 21.44 -6.11
C ARG A 676 8.06 22.90 -5.69
N ILE A 677 8.12 23.17 -4.38
CA ILE A 677 8.02 24.55 -3.86
C ILE A 677 9.34 25.24 -4.17
N VAL A 678 9.35 26.28 -4.99
CA VAL A 678 10.56 27.07 -5.30
C VAL A 678 10.66 28.33 -4.45
N LYS A 679 9.53 28.82 -3.95
CA LYS A 679 9.46 29.99 -3.08
C LYS A 679 8.29 29.91 -2.10
N ARG A 680 8.51 30.39 -0.88
CA ARG A 680 7.49 30.56 0.16
C ARG A 680 7.54 31.98 0.70
N THR A 681 6.40 32.68 0.68
CA THR A 681 6.26 34.03 1.25
C THR A 681 5.37 33.97 2.48
N ARG A 682 5.82 34.55 3.60
CA ARG A 682 5.06 34.61 4.87
C ARG A 682 4.29 35.92 5.00
N ALA A 683 3.41 35.99 6.00
CA ALA A 683 2.55 37.14 6.27
C ALA A 683 3.31 38.45 6.56
N ASP A 684 4.55 38.35 7.06
CA ASP A 684 5.44 39.50 7.29
C ASP A 684 6.22 39.94 6.04
N GLY A 685 5.95 39.31 4.89
CA GLY A 685 6.65 39.54 3.62
C GLY A 685 8.00 38.82 3.52
N SER A 686 8.43 38.07 4.54
CA SER A 686 9.67 37.30 4.45
C SER A 686 9.55 36.18 3.43
N GLU A 687 10.60 36.01 2.64
CA GLU A 687 10.67 35.02 1.58
C GLU A 687 11.67 33.92 1.93
N GLU A 688 11.35 32.72 1.49
CA GLU A 688 12.22 31.57 1.53
C GLU A 688 12.30 30.96 0.13
N LEU A 689 13.51 30.71 -0.38
CA LEU A 689 13.77 30.17 -1.71
C LEU A 689 14.30 28.74 -1.60
N PHE A 690 13.96 27.89 -2.57
CA PHE A 690 14.37 26.48 -2.60
C PHE A 690 14.88 26.10 -3.98
N GLU A 691 16.03 25.43 -4.00
CA GLU A 691 16.66 24.90 -5.21
C GLU A 691 16.73 23.37 -5.13
N TYR A 692 16.56 22.70 -6.27
CA TYR A 692 16.54 21.25 -6.38
C TYR A 692 17.44 20.75 -7.49
N ASP A 693 17.96 19.53 -7.35
CA ASP A 693 18.71 18.88 -8.41
C ASP A 693 17.82 18.11 -9.41
N PHE A 694 18.45 17.30 -10.25
CA PHE A 694 17.81 16.47 -11.27
C PHE A 694 17.04 15.26 -10.70
N ARG A 695 17.24 14.92 -9.41
CA ARG A 695 16.56 13.81 -8.69
C ARG A 695 15.44 14.32 -7.79
N ASP A 696 15.08 15.60 -7.93
CA ASP A 696 14.11 16.29 -7.08
C ASP A 696 14.53 16.43 -5.61
N ASP A 697 15.81 16.25 -5.32
CA ASP A 697 16.38 16.50 -4.00
C ASP A 697 16.62 17.99 -3.78
N LEU A 698 16.26 18.48 -2.59
CA LEU A 698 16.64 19.81 -2.14
C LEU A 698 18.17 19.93 -2.07
N ILE A 699 18.73 20.95 -2.73
CA ILE A 699 20.16 21.29 -2.72
C ILE A 699 20.46 22.66 -2.11
N ALA A 700 19.48 23.57 -2.07
CA ALA A 700 19.63 24.81 -1.32
C ALA A 700 18.29 25.29 -0.75
N ALA A 701 18.35 25.90 0.43
CA ALA A 701 17.26 26.67 1.01
C ALA A 701 17.80 28.01 1.52
N GLU A 702 17.17 29.12 1.15
CA GLU A 702 17.60 30.47 1.49
C GLU A 702 16.48 31.24 2.17
N THR A 703 16.82 32.02 3.19
CA THR A 703 15.92 32.91 3.93
C THR A 703 16.65 34.23 4.19
N ALA A 704 15.94 35.25 4.70
CA ALA A 704 16.58 36.50 5.12
C ALA A 704 17.69 36.32 6.19
N ALA A 705 17.65 35.22 6.96
CA ALA A 705 18.63 34.93 8.01
C ALA A 705 19.88 34.19 7.48
N GLY A 706 19.80 33.58 6.30
CA GLY A 706 20.89 32.74 5.81
C GLY A 706 20.49 31.70 4.78
N ARG A 707 21.49 30.94 4.32
CA ARG A 707 21.39 29.92 3.27
C ARG A 707 21.96 28.59 3.74
N VAL A 708 21.27 27.50 3.45
CA VAL A 708 21.73 26.12 3.65
C VAL A 708 21.92 25.47 2.30
N GLU A 709 23.08 24.86 2.07
CA GLU A 709 23.45 24.16 0.84
C GLU A 709 23.77 22.69 1.14
N LEU A 710 23.23 21.77 0.35
CA LEU A 710 23.40 20.33 0.48
C LEU A 710 24.13 19.78 -0.74
N THR A 711 25.31 19.23 -0.53
CA THR A 711 26.05 18.46 -1.56
C THR A 711 25.72 16.98 -1.41
N ARG A 712 25.45 16.33 -2.55
CA ARG A 712 25.10 14.91 -2.61
C ARG A 712 26.02 14.16 -3.55
N ASN A 713 26.24 12.88 -3.27
CA ASN A 713 26.93 11.98 -4.19
C ASN A 713 25.98 11.44 -5.28
N ALA A 714 26.49 10.59 -6.17
CA ALA A 714 25.70 10.00 -7.26
C ALA A 714 24.57 9.06 -6.78
N ALA A 715 24.64 8.52 -5.56
CA ALA A 715 23.54 7.77 -4.92
C ALA A 715 22.51 8.69 -4.22
N GLY A 716 22.74 10.00 -4.23
CA GLY A 716 21.85 10.98 -3.60
C GLY A 716 22.05 11.26 -2.13
N TRP A 717 23.05 10.64 -1.51
CA TRP A 717 23.32 10.83 -0.10
C TRP A 717 23.98 12.18 0.15
N ILE A 718 23.51 12.89 1.17
CA ILE A 718 24.17 14.11 1.65
C ILE A 718 25.56 13.74 2.17
N THR A 719 26.59 14.35 1.57
CA THR A 719 28.01 14.23 1.95
C THR A 719 28.52 15.50 2.63
N ARG A 720 27.89 16.64 2.34
CA ARG A 720 28.22 17.93 2.97
C ARG A 720 26.98 18.79 3.09
N GLU A 721 26.84 19.42 4.25
CA GLU A 721 25.88 20.48 4.53
C GLU A 721 26.67 21.74 4.88
N ARG A 722 26.37 22.86 4.21
CA ARG A 722 26.99 24.16 4.45
C ARG A 722 25.90 25.16 4.84
N GLN A 723 26.01 25.75 6.02
CA GLN A 723 25.09 26.74 6.56
C GLN A 723 25.78 28.10 6.62
N ILE A 724 25.20 29.11 5.99
CA ILE A 724 25.69 30.49 5.96
C ILE A 724 24.69 31.33 6.74
N VAL A 725 25.07 31.82 7.92
CA VAL A 725 24.20 32.62 8.80
C VAL A 725 24.98 33.86 9.23
N ASP A 726 24.41 35.04 9.01
CA ASP A 726 25.04 36.33 9.35
C ASP A 726 26.50 36.48 8.87
N GLY A 727 26.82 35.94 7.68
CA GLY A 727 28.15 35.95 7.08
C GLY A 727 29.13 34.90 7.63
N ALA A 728 28.77 34.18 8.70
CA ALA A 728 29.52 33.03 9.19
C ALA A 728 29.14 31.76 8.41
N THR A 729 30.13 30.91 8.11
CA THR A 729 29.90 29.62 7.45
C THR A 729 30.18 28.48 8.42
N PHE A 730 29.19 27.61 8.61
CA PHE A 730 29.30 26.36 9.36
C PHE A 730 29.16 25.19 8.40
N GLU A 731 29.94 24.15 8.60
CA GLU A 731 29.91 22.98 7.72
C GLU A 731 29.80 21.70 8.51
N VAL A 732 29.04 20.75 7.97
CA VAL A 732 28.98 19.36 8.44
C VAL A 732 29.34 18.48 7.25
N THR A 733 30.37 17.65 7.40
CA THR A 733 30.71 16.61 6.43
C THR A 733 30.31 15.25 6.97
N VAL A 734 29.76 14.40 6.10
CA VAL A 734 29.25 13.07 6.44
C VAL A 734 29.96 12.04 5.59
N ASP A 735 30.83 11.25 6.22
CA ASP A 735 31.42 10.07 5.59
C ASP A 735 30.43 8.90 5.74
N ARG A 736 30.23 8.16 4.67
CA ARG A 736 29.32 7.00 4.61
C ARG A 736 30.07 5.75 4.15
N ASP A 737 29.59 4.60 4.58
CA ASP A 737 30.06 3.33 4.02
C ASP A 737 29.44 3.06 2.63
N VAL A 738 29.84 1.94 2.02
CA VAL A 738 29.39 1.52 0.69
C VAL A 738 27.90 1.16 0.60
N VAL A 739 27.18 1.09 1.72
CA VAL A 739 25.72 0.90 1.76
C VAL A 739 24.98 2.15 2.24
N GLY A 740 25.68 3.29 2.32
CA GLY A 740 25.11 4.59 2.64
C GLY A 740 24.92 4.88 4.12
N MET A 741 25.38 4.02 5.02
CA MET A 741 25.27 4.25 6.46
C MET A 741 26.31 5.29 6.91
N PRO A 742 25.93 6.32 7.69
CA PRO A 742 26.89 7.26 8.27
C PRO A 742 27.88 6.53 9.17
N VAL A 743 29.17 6.72 8.90
CA VAL A 743 30.29 6.20 9.71
C VAL A 743 30.99 7.30 10.48
N ARG A 744 30.99 8.54 9.96
CA ARG A 744 31.61 9.68 10.62
C ARG A 744 30.94 10.99 10.23
N HIS A 745 30.68 11.85 11.21
CA HIS A 745 30.34 13.25 11.01
C HIS A 745 31.51 14.12 11.48
N ARG A 746 31.80 15.21 10.78
CA ARG A 746 32.73 16.27 11.23
C ARG A 746 32.10 17.63 11.04
N THR A 747 32.24 18.50 12.03
CA THR A 747 31.77 19.90 11.96
C THR A 747 32.96 20.85 11.76
N SER A 748 32.71 22.02 11.17
CA SER A 748 33.70 23.12 11.08
C SER A 748 34.09 23.70 12.45
N LEU A 749 33.37 23.34 13.52
CA LEU A 749 33.68 23.71 14.90
C LEU A 749 34.71 22.77 15.56
N GLY A 750 35.19 21.75 14.84
CA GLY A 750 36.17 20.80 15.34
C GLY A 750 35.59 19.57 16.06
N HIS A 751 34.26 19.41 16.05
CA HIS A 751 33.61 18.24 16.65
C HIS A 751 33.47 17.09 15.64
N SER A 752 33.55 15.86 16.13
CA SER A 752 33.36 14.65 15.33
C SER A 752 32.58 13.58 16.09
N ALA A 753 31.81 12.80 15.35
CA ALA A 753 31.11 11.63 15.85
C ALA A 753 31.35 10.45 14.91
N GLU A 754 31.80 9.32 15.44
CA GLU A 754 32.08 8.10 14.67
C GLU A 754 31.30 6.92 15.22
N TRP A 755 30.66 6.17 14.33
CA TRP A 755 29.88 4.98 14.70
C TRP A 755 30.60 3.71 14.29
N ARG A 756 30.66 2.73 15.18
CA ARG A 756 30.93 1.34 14.81
C ARG A 756 29.67 0.51 14.90
N ARG A 757 29.46 -0.30 13.87
CA ARG A 757 28.26 -1.10 13.69
C ARG A 757 28.60 -2.57 13.62
N ASP A 758 27.74 -3.40 14.18
CA ASP A 758 27.85 -4.84 14.06
C ASP A 758 27.45 -5.27 12.64
N TYR A 759 27.48 -6.58 12.37
CA TYR A 759 27.09 -7.13 11.07
C TYR A 759 25.60 -6.91 10.72
N ALA A 760 24.73 -6.72 11.71
CA ALA A 760 23.33 -6.38 11.49
C ALA A 760 23.14 -4.86 11.20
N GLY A 761 24.17 -4.03 11.39
CA GLY A 761 24.11 -2.58 11.18
C GLY A 761 23.75 -1.79 12.43
N ARG A 762 23.60 -2.48 13.55
CA ARG A 762 23.28 -1.91 14.85
C ARG A 762 24.52 -1.22 15.40
N ALA A 763 24.39 0.04 15.78
CA ALA A 763 25.50 0.80 16.36
C ALA A 763 25.78 0.28 17.77
N PHE A 764 26.97 -0.28 17.98
CA PHE A 764 27.40 -0.78 19.29
C PHE A 764 28.47 0.12 19.91
N LYS A 765 29.00 1.10 19.16
CA LYS A 765 30.00 2.04 19.67
C LYS A 765 29.84 3.40 19.01
N LEU A 766 29.91 4.44 19.82
CA LEU A 766 29.95 5.85 19.43
C LEU A 766 31.22 6.46 20.00
N LEU A 767 32.06 7.04 19.16
CA LEU A 767 33.24 7.81 19.55
C LEU A 767 32.99 9.28 19.25
N LEU A 768 33.08 10.13 20.26
CA LEU A 768 32.94 11.58 20.17
C LEU A 768 34.31 12.22 20.34
N ASP A 769 34.66 13.13 19.43
CA ASP A 769 35.90 13.93 19.45
C ASP A 769 37.19 13.10 19.63
N GLY A 770 37.15 11.83 19.20
CA GLY A 770 38.25 10.89 19.29
C GLY A 770 38.55 10.34 20.69
N THR A 771 37.83 10.78 21.73
CA THR A 771 38.16 10.52 23.14
C THR A 771 37.00 9.91 23.93
N ASP A 772 35.78 10.41 23.75
CA ASP A 772 34.62 9.98 24.52
C ASP A 772 33.92 8.80 23.84
N GLU A 773 33.98 7.64 24.49
CA GLU A 773 33.40 6.41 23.97
C GLU A 773 32.12 6.01 24.73
N ALA A 774 31.05 5.72 24.01
CA ALA A 774 29.91 4.97 24.53
C ALA A 774 29.81 3.62 23.81
N GLU A 775 29.82 2.53 24.56
CA GLU A 775 29.64 1.17 24.04
C GLU A 775 28.25 0.65 24.44
N VAL A 776 27.56 0.00 23.52
CA VAL A 776 26.23 -0.57 23.71
C VAL A 776 26.29 -2.07 23.41
N ARG A 777 25.79 -2.88 24.33
CA ARG A 777 25.54 -4.30 24.12
C ARG A 777 24.05 -4.52 23.91
N LEU A 778 23.75 -5.34 22.91
CA LEU A 778 22.41 -5.66 22.48
C LEU A 778 22.13 -7.14 22.77
N ASP A 779 20.88 -7.48 23.05
CA ASP A 779 20.44 -8.87 22.96
C ASP A 779 20.21 -9.30 21.51
N ALA A 780 19.83 -10.56 21.32
CA ALA A 780 19.53 -11.10 19.99
C ALA A 780 18.39 -10.34 19.29
N ALA A 781 17.39 -9.84 20.02
CA ALA A 781 16.33 -9.00 19.44
C ALA A 781 16.79 -7.55 19.12
N GLY A 782 18.08 -7.23 19.29
CA GLY A 782 18.64 -5.91 19.02
C GLY A 782 18.31 -4.86 20.08
N ARG A 783 17.78 -5.26 21.25
CA ARG A 783 17.47 -4.35 22.37
C ARG A 783 18.70 -4.12 23.21
N GLU A 784 18.91 -2.87 23.63
CA GLU A 784 20.01 -2.51 24.51
C GLU A 784 19.87 -3.16 25.89
N ILE A 785 20.83 -4.01 26.25
CA ILE A 785 20.90 -4.67 27.57
C ILE A 785 21.96 -4.05 28.47
N GLU A 786 22.98 -3.41 27.88
CA GLU A 786 24.02 -2.69 28.61
C GLU A 786 24.54 -1.51 27.78
N ARG A 787 24.78 -0.37 28.42
CA ARG A 787 25.55 0.74 27.87
C ARG A 787 26.66 1.12 28.82
N VAL A 788 27.88 1.16 28.32
CA VAL A 788 29.08 1.61 29.03
C VAL A 788 29.39 3.03 28.55
N LEU A 789 29.53 3.96 29.50
CA LEU A 789 29.86 5.37 29.24
C LEU A 789 31.38 5.59 29.32
N SER A 790 31.87 6.70 28.75
CA SER A 790 33.31 6.98 28.58
C SER A 790 34.13 6.96 29.87
N GLN A 791 33.48 7.24 31.01
CA GLN A 791 34.11 7.22 32.33
C GLN A 791 33.90 5.92 33.11
N GLY A 792 33.27 4.89 32.52
CA GLY A 792 33.08 3.53 33.05
C GLY A 792 31.74 3.24 33.74
N GLY A 793 30.84 4.22 33.81
CA GLY A 793 29.49 4.03 34.33
C GLY A 793 28.66 3.16 33.39
N ARG A 794 27.73 2.36 33.93
CA ARG A 794 26.93 1.43 33.11
C ARG A 794 25.44 1.62 33.31
N VAL A 795 24.68 1.49 32.24
CA VAL A 795 23.22 1.40 32.26
C VAL A 795 22.82 0.02 31.80
N LEU A 796 22.14 -0.75 32.63
CA LEU A 796 21.70 -2.11 32.38
C LEU A 796 20.19 -2.14 32.22
N PHE A 797 19.70 -2.94 31.27
CA PHE A 797 18.27 -3.11 31.01
C PHE A 797 17.91 -4.59 30.98
N ARG A 798 16.70 -4.92 31.41
CA ARG A 798 16.09 -6.24 31.25
C ARG A 798 14.68 -6.12 30.71
N TYR A 799 14.31 -7.06 29.85
CA TYR A 799 13.01 -7.11 29.20
C TYR A 799 12.27 -8.41 29.55
N ASP A 800 10.94 -8.39 29.52
CA ASP A 800 10.12 -9.60 29.54
C ASP A 800 10.02 -10.26 28.15
N GLU A 801 9.30 -11.38 28.08
CA GLU A 801 9.06 -12.12 26.84
C GLU A 801 8.29 -11.29 25.80
N ALA A 802 7.41 -10.39 26.26
CA ALA A 802 6.62 -9.49 25.42
C ALA A 802 7.40 -8.25 24.94
N GLY A 803 8.70 -8.16 25.21
CA GLY A 803 9.50 -7.03 24.73
C GLY A 803 9.59 -5.83 25.68
N ARG A 804 8.91 -5.85 26.82
CA ARG A 804 8.71 -4.68 27.68
C ARG A 804 9.82 -4.58 28.72
N LEU A 805 10.27 -3.36 29.00
CA LEU A 805 11.34 -3.10 29.98
C LEU A 805 10.84 -3.41 31.39
N VAL A 806 11.43 -4.40 32.08
CA VAL A 806 11.05 -4.78 33.46
C VAL A 806 12.07 -4.36 34.50
N GLU A 807 13.30 -4.04 34.10
CA GLU A 807 14.33 -3.56 35.03
C GLU A 807 15.30 -2.61 34.33
N LYS A 808 15.66 -1.53 35.02
CA LYS A 808 16.77 -0.63 34.65
C LYS A 808 17.68 -0.43 35.85
N ARG A 809 18.99 -0.58 35.66
CA ARG A 809 20.00 -0.27 36.67
C ARG A 809 21.04 0.69 36.11
N VAL A 810 21.48 1.66 36.91
CA VAL A 810 22.61 2.52 36.59
C VAL A 810 23.68 2.29 37.64
N THR A 811 24.92 2.04 37.21
CA THR A 811 26.07 1.81 38.07
C THR A 811 27.16 2.86 37.83
N ALA A 812 27.80 3.30 38.89
CA ALA A 812 28.95 4.20 38.83
C ALA A 812 30.23 3.45 38.41
N PRO A 813 31.20 4.14 37.78
CA PRO A 813 32.39 3.50 37.22
C PRO A 813 33.31 2.81 38.21
N ARG A 814 33.36 3.32 39.44
CA ARG A 814 34.13 2.84 40.59
C ARG A 814 33.86 3.79 41.76
N LEU A 815 33.61 3.23 42.95
CA LEU A 815 34.29 3.62 44.18
C LEU A 815 33.95 2.63 45.31
N ALA A 816 34.98 2.29 46.10
CA ALA A 816 34.79 1.69 47.42
C ALA A 816 33.88 2.61 48.24
N ARG A 817 32.85 2.03 48.85
CA ARG A 817 31.94 2.75 49.76
C ARG A 817 32.74 3.24 50.97
N VAL A 818 32.65 4.53 51.30
CA VAL A 818 32.80 5.00 52.68
C VAL A 818 31.38 5.17 53.21
N ALA A 819 30.98 4.33 54.17
CA ALA A 819 29.71 4.48 54.85
C ALA A 819 29.74 5.78 55.69
N GLY A 820 28.76 6.66 55.48
CA GLY A 820 28.48 7.74 56.42
C GLY A 820 27.79 7.18 57.67
N PRO A 821 28.03 7.73 58.87
CA PRO A 821 27.38 7.25 60.09
C PRO A 821 25.85 7.41 59.98
N GLY A 822 25.09 6.31 60.11
CA GLY A 822 23.62 6.35 60.31
C GLY A 822 22.72 5.68 59.26
N GLU A 823 23.19 4.75 58.41
CA GLU A 823 22.30 4.03 57.48
C GLU A 823 21.51 2.88 58.15
N PRO A 824 20.18 2.75 57.94
CA PRO A 824 19.33 1.74 58.60
C PRO A 824 19.43 0.30 58.04
N ASP A 825 19.26 -0.69 58.92
CA ASP A 825 19.47 -2.13 58.65
C ASP A 825 18.47 -2.80 57.67
N TRP A 826 17.34 -2.17 57.33
CA TRP A 826 16.24 -2.83 56.61
C TRP A 826 16.30 -2.76 55.07
N VAL A 827 17.32 -2.10 54.50
CA VAL A 827 17.40 -1.88 53.04
C VAL A 827 18.00 -3.10 52.30
N GLY A 828 18.69 -4.00 53.00
CA GLY A 828 19.45 -5.08 52.34
C GLY A 828 20.59 -4.55 51.46
N ALA A 829 21.59 -5.38 51.19
CA ALA A 829 22.79 -4.93 50.47
C ALA A 829 22.51 -4.74 48.97
N LEU A 830 22.12 -3.53 48.57
CA LEU A 830 22.33 -3.07 47.20
C LEU A 830 23.84 -2.92 46.96
N ASP A 831 24.33 -3.36 45.80
CA ASP A 831 25.70 -3.11 45.39
C ASP A 831 25.96 -1.59 45.46
N PRO A 832 26.97 -1.12 46.21
CA PRO A 832 27.22 0.32 46.43
C PRO A 832 27.44 1.12 45.14
N SER A 833 27.75 0.44 44.03
CA SER A 833 27.90 1.07 42.72
C SER A 833 26.56 1.45 42.09
N VAL A 834 25.43 0.88 42.51
CA VAL A 834 24.11 1.12 41.90
C VAL A 834 23.55 2.47 42.34
N THR A 835 23.50 3.42 41.40
CA THR A 835 22.99 4.78 41.64
C THR A 835 21.51 4.93 41.31
N VAL A 836 20.99 4.09 40.40
CA VAL A 836 19.56 4.00 40.05
C VAL A 836 19.18 2.53 39.92
N HIS A 837 18.07 2.13 40.52
CA HIS A 837 17.48 0.81 40.29
C HIS A 837 15.98 0.94 40.19
N GLN A 838 15.46 0.59 39.02
CA GLN A 838 14.05 0.67 38.68
C GLN A 838 13.53 -0.69 38.25
N ARG A 839 12.33 -1.07 38.71
CA ARG A 839 11.59 -2.24 38.25
C ARG A 839 10.20 -1.83 37.80
N LEU A 840 9.76 -2.40 36.69
CA LEU A 840 8.52 -2.03 36.02
C LEU A 840 7.61 -3.27 35.92
N GLY A 841 6.32 -3.09 36.16
CA GLY A 841 5.30 -4.12 35.97
C GLY A 841 4.18 -3.59 35.07
N TYR A 842 3.53 -4.49 34.34
CA TYR A 842 2.52 -4.16 33.34
C TYR A 842 1.19 -4.87 33.64
N ASN A 843 0.07 -4.29 33.19
CA ASN A 843 -1.24 -4.95 33.23
C ASN A 843 -1.48 -5.83 31.99
N ALA A 844 -2.66 -6.46 31.90
CA ALA A 844 -3.03 -7.34 30.79
C ALA A 844 -3.08 -6.61 29.43
N SER A 845 -3.35 -5.31 29.41
CA SER A 845 -3.31 -4.49 28.19
C SER A 845 -1.93 -3.89 27.90
N SER A 846 -0.87 -4.41 28.52
CA SER A 846 0.51 -3.94 28.33
C SER A 846 0.77 -2.48 28.75
N GLU A 847 -0.03 -1.94 29.66
CA GLU A 847 0.20 -0.62 30.26
C GLU A 847 1.01 -0.74 31.55
N LEU A 848 1.90 0.22 31.81
CA LEU A 848 2.74 0.25 33.01
C LEU A 848 1.87 0.37 34.26
N SER A 849 1.75 -0.67 35.08
CA SER A 849 0.93 -0.66 36.30
C SER A 849 1.71 -0.22 37.54
N VAL A 850 3.02 -0.47 37.56
CA VAL A 850 3.89 -0.11 38.68
C VAL A 850 5.31 0.20 38.22
N LEU A 851 5.92 1.24 38.78
CA LEU A 851 7.35 1.55 38.72
C LEU A 851 7.88 1.59 40.14
N TRP A 852 8.71 0.63 40.53
CA TRP A 852 9.46 0.69 41.77
C TRP A 852 10.84 1.30 41.52
N ASP A 853 11.24 2.29 42.33
CA ASP A 853 12.56 2.93 42.29
C ASP A 853 13.20 2.84 43.68
N ALA A 854 14.45 2.36 43.76
CA ALA A 854 15.13 2.13 45.04
C ALA A 854 15.27 3.37 45.93
N ARG A 855 15.24 4.59 45.37
CA ARG A 855 15.31 5.84 46.14
C ARG A 855 13.94 6.44 46.42
N ARG A 856 12.94 6.17 45.58
CA ARG A 856 11.62 6.85 45.60
C ARG A 856 10.45 5.96 46.02
N GLY A 857 10.66 4.66 46.21
CA GLY A 857 9.58 3.70 46.49
C GLY A 857 8.81 3.30 45.24
N ALA A 858 7.62 2.71 45.40
CA ALA A 858 6.78 2.37 44.25
C ALA A 858 5.89 3.56 43.84
N THR A 859 5.73 3.72 42.52
CA THR A 859 4.70 4.53 41.89
C THR A 859 3.72 3.60 41.21
N ARG A 860 2.46 3.64 41.62
CA ARG A 860 1.36 2.87 41.02
C ARG A 860 0.64 3.71 39.99
N TYR A 861 0.36 3.12 38.85
CA TYR A 861 -0.34 3.76 37.76
C TYR A 861 -1.70 3.09 37.57
N SER A 862 -2.70 3.90 37.26
CA SER A 862 -4.05 3.42 36.92
C SER A 862 -4.53 4.10 35.66
N TYR A 863 -5.35 3.41 34.89
CA TYR A 863 -5.83 3.85 33.58
C TYR A 863 -7.34 3.73 33.51
N ASP A 864 -7.97 4.55 32.66
CA ASP A 864 -9.38 4.39 32.32
C ASP A 864 -9.57 3.29 31.26
N ALA A 865 -10.82 3.10 30.85
CA ALA A 865 -11.15 2.12 29.80
C ALA A 865 -10.55 2.48 28.42
N LEU A 866 -10.14 3.71 28.18
CA LEU A 866 -9.45 4.13 26.95
C LEU A 866 -7.94 3.93 27.00
N GLY A 867 -7.39 3.54 28.16
CA GLY A 867 -5.94 3.46 28.39
C GLY A 867 -5.28 4.80 28.66
N GLN A 868 -6.06 5.82 29.06
CA GLN A 868 -5.53 7.11 29.48
C GLN A 868 -5.16 7.04 30.97
N LEU A 869 -4.03 7.64 31.32
CA LEU A 869 -3.46 7.53 32.67
C LEU A 869 -4.29 8.35 33.67
N LEU A 870 -5.04 7.72 34.57
CA LEU A 870 -5.86 8.40 35.59
C LEU A 870 -5.07 8.87 36.80
N ALA A 871 -4.06 8.09 37.22
CA ALA A 871 -3.27 8.42 38.39
C ALA A 871 -1.86 7.87 38.31
N ALA A 872 -0.90 8.63 38.84
CA ALA A 872 0.44 8.17 39.19
C ALA A 872 0.66 8.44 40.68
N VAL A 873 0.60 7.40 41.50
CA VAL A 873 0.60 7.49 42.98
C VAL A 873 1.88 6.89 43.54
N PRO A 874 2.84 7.73 43.98
CA PRO A 874 4.05 7.28 44.67
C PRO A 874 3.79 6.99 46.16
N ASP A 875 4.43 5.96 46.73
CA ASP A 875 4.25 5.52 48.12
C ASP A 875 4.63 6.60 49.16
N GLY A 876 5.52 7.53 48.80
CA GLY A 876 6.11 8.53 49.72
C GLY A 876 5.87 9.99 49.33
N ALA A 877 5.01 10.27 48.36
CA ALA A 877 4.75 11.65 47.90
C ALA A 877 3.30 11.85 47.45
N ARG A 878 2.93 13.09 47.14
CA ARG A 878 1.59 13.38 46.60
C ARG A 878 1.44 12.76 45.22
N GLY A 879 0.35 12.04 45.01
CA GLY A 879 -0.01 11.49 43.71
C GLY A 879 -0.42 12.58 42.71
N GLU A 880 -0.13 12.33 41.45
CA GLU A 880 -0.67 13.09 40.33
C GLU A 880 -1.94 12.41 39.85
N LEU A 881 -3.04 13.17 39.82
CA LEU A 881 -4.32 12.71 39.28
C LEU A 881 -4.59 13.46 37.99
N PHE A 882 -5.01 12.73 36.98
CA PHE A 882 -5.32 13.27 35.67
C PHE A 882 -6.81 13.08 35.41
N ALA A 883 -7.43 14.15 34.91
CA ALA A 883 -8.77 14.10 34.36
C ALA A 883 -8.67 14.49 32.90
N TYR A 884 -9.25 13.67 32.05
CA TYR A 884 -9.37 13.94 30.62
C TYR A 884 -10.79 14.43 30.40
N LEU A 885 -10.92 15.72 30.08
CA LEU A 885 -12.17 16.39 29.77
C LEU A 885 -12.58 16.16 28.33
#